data_AF-A0A453D3J5-F1
#
_entry.id   AF-A0A453D3J5-F1
#
_cell.length_a   1.000
_cell.length_b   1.000
_cell.length_c   1.000
_cell.angle_alpha   90.00
_cell.angle_beta   90.00
_cell.angle_gamma   90.00
#
_symmetry.space_group_name_H-M   'P 1'
#
loop_
_entity.id
_entity.type
_entity.pdbx_description
1 polymer ?
#
loop_
_entity_poly.entity_id
_entity_poly.type
_entity_poly.pdbx_seq_one_letter_code
_entity_poly.pdbx_strand_id
1 'polypeptide(L)'
;MQKQIQSSGKRGFFIKKSVGPQVREKFTLEDMLCFQKDPIPTSLLKVPNDLVSRSIKLFHVILKYMGVDSPAIISLEERIELVAKLYKHTLKRSELRDELFAQISKQTRNNPDRSWLIRAWELMYLCASSMPPSKDIGAYLSEYVHYIAHGATTDSDVRVLALNTLNALKRSVKAGPRVAIPAREEIEALLTSRKLTTIVFFLDETFEEITYDMATTVADAVEELAGIIKLSVYSSFSLFECRKIVNGSKSSEVGNEEYIGLDDNKYIGDLLSEFKSAKDRNKGEILHCKLVFKKRLFRESDEAVTDPMFVQLSYVQLQHDYILGNYPVGRDDAAQLTALQILVEIGFIDNPESCVEWISLLERFLPRQVAITRAKRDWELDIISRYQLMEHLSKDDARNQFLRILRTLPYGNSVFFSVRKIDDPIGLLPGRIILGINKRGVHFFRPVPKEYLHSAELRDIMQFGSSNTAVFFKMRVAGVLHIFQFETKQGEEICVALQTHINDVMLRRYSKARSGSATSTVSQNDVSQADKPPNAEMYDKRVQELSKVVDESQKKADQLRDELQRKTQQEREMQEELEGLKDTLQSERHIIKEVTSERDRLKSLCDEKESSLQVALVEKNRLETKLTNGQGQENNTKMDLSGNHCERDTLTTVGSVNSGIEMLTKLEEELKSCRKELAASKEVSKKLIMERNMLEQRIQRLERAKSEEKSTMQRVYEDECRKLKAHTATLEQKLESATQSLNVAESTLALRNTEVDSLQNTLKELDELREFKADVDRKNQQTAEILKRQGTQLVELESLYKQEQVLRKRYYNTIEDMKGKIRVFCRLRPLNDKEVSLKDKNIVCSPDEFTIAHPWKDDKSKQHIYDRVFDAYTTQEDVFEDTKVKYI
;
A
#
# COMPACT_ATOMS: atom_id res chain seq x y z
N MET A 1 -2.66 25.57 7.79
CA MET A 1 -1.64 26.65 7.90
C MET A 1 -2.18 28.07 8.18
N GLN A 2 -2.84 28.80 7.25
CA GLN A 2 -3.15 30.24 7.43
C GLN A 2 -3.84 30.59 8.77
N LYS A 3 -4.83 29.81 9.20
CA LYS A 3 -5.52 29.97 10.49
C LYS A 3 -4.56 29.88 11.70
N GLN A 4 -3.56 28.99 11.68
CA GLN A 4 -2.57 28.87 12.76
C GLN A 4 -1.69 30.12 12.85
N ILE A 5 -1.20 30.63 11.71
CA ILE A 5 -0.38 31.86 11.63
C ILE A 5 -1.20 33.07 12.12
N GLN A 6 -2.45 33.20 11.67
CA GLN A 6 -3.35 34.28 12.09
C GLN A 6 -3.69 34.24 13.59
N SER A 7 -3.93 33.06 14.15
CA SER A 7 -4.35 32.88 15.56
C SER A 7 -3.31 33.28 16.62
N SER A 8 -2.08 33.61 16.21
CA SER A 8 -0.94 33.76 17.11
C SER A 8 -0.55 35.21 17.42
N GLY A 9 -1.11 36.22 16.74
CA GLY A 9 -0.74 37.64 16.92
C GLY A 9 0.71 37.99 16.54
N LYS A 10 1.47 37.03 15.98
CA LYS A 10 2.93 37.08 15.86
C LYS A 10 3.50 38.12 14.89
N ARG A 11 2.68 38.73 14.04
CA ARG A 11 3.12 39.68 12.99
C ARG A 11 4.03 40.78 13.54
N GLY A 12 3.74 41.29 14.74
CA GLY A 12 4.53 42.33 15.40
C GLY A 12 6.00 41.99 15.66
N PHE A 13 6.35 40.70 15.82
CA PHE A 13 7.73 40.28 16.06
C PHE A 13 8.59 40.24 14.79
N PHE A 14 7.98 40.12 13.61
CA PHE A 14 8.69 40.02 12.32
C PHE A 14 8.86 41.37 11.63
N ILE A 15 8.37 42.46 12.21
CA ILE A 15 8.50 43.82 11.66
C ILE A 15 9.96 44.28 11.76
N LYS A 16 10.63 44.45 10.62
CA LYS A 16 11.91 45.17 10.56
C LYS A 16 11.70 46.61 11.06
N LYS A 17 12.53 47.07 12.01
CA LYS A 17 12.64 48.50 12.32
C LYS A 17 13.25 49.21 11.11
N SER A 18 12.42 49.86 10.29
CA SER A 18 12.89 50.78 9.26
C SER A 18 13.59 51.96 9.93
N VAL A 19 14.86 52.19 9.58
CA VAL A 19 15.62 53.35 10.04
C VAL A 19 15.30 54.52 9.10
N GLY A 20 14.20 55.23 9.39
CA GLY A 20 13.81 56.42 8.65
C GLY A 20 12.31 56.76 8.77
N PRO A 21 11.92 58.05 8.67
CA PRO A 21 10.53 58.48 8.74
C PRO A 21 9.86 58.33 7.36
N GLN A 22 9.51 57.10 7.00
CA GLN A 22 8.65 56.78 5.85
C GLN A 22 7.53 55.84 6.29
N VAL A 23 6.42 55.87 5.54
CA VAL A 23 5.13 55.27 5.93
C VAL A 23 5.24 53.77 6.20
N ARG A 24 4.64 53.30 7.30
CA ARG A 24 4.56 51.86 7.63
C ARG A 24 3.61 51.15 6.66
N GLU A 25 4.15 50.54 5.61
CA GLU A 25 3.44 49.52 4.87
C GLU A 25 3.06 48.35 5.79
N LYS A 26 1.87 47.78 5.58
CA LYS A 26 1.32 46.72 6.43
C LYS A 26 1.99 45.38 6.08
N PHE A 27 3.02 45.00 6.83
CA PHE A 27 3.68 43.70 6.73
C PHE A 27 2.66 42.55 6.65
N THR A 28 2.64 41.86 5.52
CA THR A 28 1.60 40.90 5.14
C THR A 28 1.88 39.48 5.64
N LEU A 29 0.92 38.57 5.42
CA LEU A 29 1.14 37.15 5.69
C LEU A 29 2.07 36.50 4.65
N GLU A 30 2.17 37.08 3.45
CA GLU A 30 3.02 36.59 2.37
C GLU A 30 4.49 36.97 2.65
N ASP A 31 4.74 38.19 3.16
CA ASP A 31 6.06 38.62 3.62
C ASP A 31 6.61 37.73 4.76
N MET A 32 5.74 37.28 5.67
CA MET A 32 6.10 36.30 6.70
C MET A 32 6.61 34.97 6.12
N LEU A 33 6.18 34.61 4.91
CA LEU A 33 6.52 33.37 4.22
C LEU A 33 7.53 33.57 3.08
N CYS A 34 8.11 34.76 2.90
CA CYS A 34 9.22 34.98 1.97
C CYS A 34 10.59 34.73 2.65
N PHE A 35 11.61 34.44 1.84
CA PHE A 35 12.99 34.24 2.27
C PHE A 35 13.47 35.38 3.18
N GLN A 36 14.23 35.02 4.22
CA GLN A 36 15.00 35.99 5.00
C GLN A 36 16.41 35.47 5.30
N LYS A 37 17.35 36.41 5.39
CA LYS A 37 18.74 36.14 5.78
C LYS A 37 18.91 36.08 7.29
N ASP A 38 18.24 36.96 8.03
CA ASP A 38 18.38 37.08 9.48
C ASP A 38 17.60 35.95 10.21
N PRO A 39 18.05 35.46 11.38
CA PRO A 39 17.32 34.45 12.14
C PRO A 39 15.90 34.88 12.54
N ILE A 40 14.94 33.94 12.58
CA ILE A 40 13.58 34.24 13.08
C ILE A 40 13.60 34.58 14.58
N PRO A 41 12.83 35.59 15.04
CA PRO A 41 12.74 35.97 16.45
C PRO A 41 11.80 35.07 17.27
N THR A 42 10.94 34.30 16.59
CA THR A 42 9.99 33.36 17.17
C THR A 42 9.54 32.36 16.10
N SER A 43 8.86 31.28 16.49
CA SER A 43 8.28 30.29 15.59
C SER A 43 7.25 30.89 14.62
N LEU A 44 7.16 30.35 13.40
CA LEU A 44 6.18 30.75 12.39
C LEU A 44 4.77 30.26 12.74
N LEU A 45 4.64 28.99 13.13
CA LEU A 45 3.39 28.35 13.52
C LEU A 45 3.10 28.52 15.02
N LYS A 46 1.88 28.19 15.43
CA LYS A 46 1.50 28.18 16.85
C LYS A 46 2.03 26.89 17.51
N VAL A 47 3.21 26.98 18.12
CA VAL A 47 3.81 25.89 18.91
C VAL A 47 3.81 26.22 20.41
N PRO A 48 3.80 25.22 21.31
CA PRO A 48 4.03 25.39 22.74
C PRO A 48 5.28 26.24 23.08
N ASN A 49 5.20 27.01 24.17
CA ASN A 49 6.22 28.00 24.55
C ASN A 49 7.61 27.37 24.79
N ASP A 50 7.69 26.15 25.32
CA ASP A 50 8.94 25.40 25.52
C ASP A 50 9.63 25.00 24.19
N LEU A 51 8.85 24.93 23.10
CA LEU A 51 9.33 24.60 21.76
C LEU A 51 9.80 25.82 20.95
N VAL A 52 9.43 27.05 21.34
CA VAL A 52 9.81 28.27 20.61
C VAL A 52 11.34 28.41 20.50
N SER A 53 12.07 28.17 21.59
CA SER A 53 13.54 28.19 21.59
C SER A 53 14.17 27.12 20.68
N ARG A 54 13.48 25.99 20.48
CA ARG A 54 13.91 24.91 19.58
C ARG A 54 13.60 25.26 18.12
N SER A 55 12.44 25.84 17.84
CA SER A 55 12.06 26.37 16.53
C SER A 55 13.05 27.42 16.02
N ILE A 56 13.48 28.36 16.88
CA ILE A 56 14.51 29.35 16.53
C ILE A 56 15.83 28.63 16.17
N LYS A 57 16.22 27.59 16.92
CA LYS A 57 17.41 26.78 16.62
C LYS A 57 17.29 25.99 15.32
N LEU A 58 16.11 25.47 14.97
CA LEU A 58 15.87 24.84 13.66
C LEU A 58 16.21 25.82 12.52
N PHE A 59 15.74 27.06 12.62
CA PHE A 59 15.98 28.07 11.58
C PHE A 59 17.46 28.41 11.40
N HIS A 60 18.24 28.50 12.49
CA HIS A 60 19.69 28.66 12.41
C HIS A 60 20.37 27.47 11.71
N VAL A 61 19.88 26.23 11.95
CA VAL A 61 20.41 25.04 11.26
C VAL A 61 20.05 25.06 9.76
N ILE A 62 18.88 25.57 9.38
CA ILE A 62 18.48 25.77 7.97
C ILE A 62 19.37 26.82 7.30
N LEU A 63 19.54 28.02 7.89
CA LEU A 63 20.41 29.08 7.35
C LEU A 63 21.85 28.59 7.19
N LYS A 64 22.36 27.88 8.20
CA LYS A 64 23.68 27.26 8.15
C LYS A 64 23.76 26.24 7.02
N TYR A 65 22.81 25.29 6.90
CA TYR A 65 22.80 24.29 5.82
C TYR A 65 22.79 24.92 4.42
N MET A 66 21.97 25.96 4.24
CA MET A 66 21.91 26.73 2.99
C MET A 66 23.21 27.49 2.67
N GLY A 67 24.12 27.69 3.63
CA GLY A 67 25.33 28.48 3.43
C GLY A 67 25.08 29.99 3.39
N VAL A 68 24.04 30.46 4.10
CA VAL A 68 23.68 31.89 4.17
C VAL A 68 24.60 32.64 5.15
N ASP A 69 25.08 31.94 6.18
CA ASP A 69 25.87 32.48 7.30
C ASP A 69 27.39 32.37 7.13
N SER A 70 27.88 31.69 6.07
CA SER A 70 29.31 31.45 5.85
C SER A 70 29.69 31.58 4.36
N PRO A 71 30.78 32.29 4.01
CA PRO A 71 31.28 32.36 2.64
C PRO A 71 32.04 31.09 2.20
N ALA A 72 32.27 30.13 3.11
CA ALA A 72 32.97 28.88 2.80
C ALA A 72 32.01 27.80 2.29
N ILE A 73 32.49 26.95 1.36
CA ILE A 73 31.74 25.77 0.90
C ILE A 73 31.64 24.77 2.05
N ILE A 74 30.42 24.52 2.50
CA ILE A 74 30.11 23.54 3.56
C ILE A 74 30.40 22.14 3.04
N SER A 75 31.13 21.35 3.84
CA SER A 75 31.49 19.97 3.49
C SER A 75 30.27 19.04 3.49
N LEU A 76 30.36 17.93 2.77
CA LEU A 76 29.33 16.88 2.79
C LEU A 76 29.10 16.35 4.22
N GLU A 77 30.19 16.17 4.97
CA GLU A 77 30.20 15.83 6.40
C GLU A 77 29.30 16.76 7.23
N GLU A 78 29.55 18.07 7.15
CA GLU A 78 28.82 19.06 7.93
C GLU A 78 27.35 19.14 7.50
N ARG A 79 27.03 18.96 6.22
CA ARG A 79 25.64 18.82 5.75
C ARG A 79 24.94 17.62 6.38
N ILE A 80 25.58 16.45 6.44
CA ILE A 80 25.00 15.24 7.06
C ILE A 80 24.75 15.47 8.56
N GLU A 81 25.70 16.06 9.29
CA GLU A 81 25.50 16.40 10.69
C GLU A 81 24.33 17.36 10.93
N LEU A 82 24.17 18.39 10.07
CA LEU A 82 23.09 19.37 10.20
C LEU A 82 21.72 18.71 9.97
N VAL A 83 21.60 17.82 8.98
CA VAL A 83 20.38 17.02 8.74
C VAL A 83 20.07 16.11 9.94
N ALA A 84 21.05 15.40 10.49
CA ALA A 84 20.87 14.58 11.68
C ALA A 84 20.43 15.41 12.91
N LYS A 85 20.95 16.65 13.06
CA LYS A 85 20.53 17.60 14.11
C LYS A 85 19.08 18.05 13.93
N LEU A 86 18.61 18.27 12.70
CA LEU A 86 17.19 18.56 12.43
C LEU A 86 16.29 17.38 12.84
N TYR A 87 16.58 16.16 12.37
CA TYR A 87 15.82 14.97 12.73
C TYR A 87 15.74 14.71 14.24
N LYS A 88 16.86 14.91 14.95
CA LYS A 88 16.92 14.80 16.43
C LYS A 88 15.94 15.74 17.14
N HIS A 89 15.58 16.87 16.53
CA HIS A 89 14.62 17.82 17.09
C HIS A 89 13.18 17.59 16.63
N THR A 90 12.95 17.10 15.41
CA THR A 90 11.63 17.09 14.76
C THR A 90 10.94 15.73 14.69
N LEU A 91 11.68 14.63 14.54
CA LEU A 91 11.10 13.33 14.18
C LEU A 91 9.99 12.89 15.16
N LYS A 92 10.29 12.99 16.47
CA LYS A 92 9.38 12.62 17.57
C LYS A 92 8.39 13.73 17.99
N ARG A 93 8.32 14.86 17.27
CA ARG A 93 7.56 16.06 17.70
C ARG A 93 6.85 16.72 16.51
N SER A 94 5.56 16.40 16.33
CA SER A 94 4.73 16.90 15.22
C SER A 94 4.75 18.42 15.05
N GLU A 95 4.73 19.16 16.16
CA GLU A 95 4.71 20.63 16.16
C GLU A 95 6.01 21.22 15.61
N LEU A 96 7.16 20.60 15.92
CA LEU A 96 8.46 21.01 15.38
C LEU A 96 8.71 20.50 13.96
N ARG A 97 8.09 19.38 13.57
CA ARG A 97 8.10 18.88 12.20
C ARG A 97 7.32 19.80 11.26
N ASP A 98 6.12 20.22 11.65
CA ASP A 98 5.31 21.18 10.88
C ASP A 98 5.99 22.54 10.79
N GLU A 99 6.57 23.01 11.89
CA GLU A 99 7.37 24.23 11.94
C GLU A 99 8.60 24.15 11.02
N LEU A 100 9.30 23.01 10.96
CA LEU A 100 10.42 22.80 10.04
C LEU A 100 9.96 22.90 8.58
N PHE A 101 8.88 22.21 8.19
CA PHE A 101 8.33 22.33 6.84
C PHE A 101 7.89 23.76 6.49
N ALA A 102 7.30 24.49 7.44
CA ALA A 102 6.95 25.90 7.28
C ALA A 102 8.19 26.80 7.10
N GLN A 103 9.26 26.56 7.88
CA GLN A 103 10.53 27.30 7.79
C GLN A 103 11.27 27.03 6.48
N ILE A 104 11.35 25.78 6.02
CA ILE A 104 11.97 25.47 4.72
C ILE A 104 11.12 26.08 3.59
N SER A 105 9.78 25.97 3.65
CA SER A 105 8.86 26.58 2.67
C SER A 105 8.96 28.11 2.60
N LYS A 106 9.43 28.75 3.68
CA LYS A 106 9.72 30.19 3.72
C LYS A 106 11.02 30.50 2.98
N GLN A 107 12.06 29.69 3.19
CA GLN A 107 13.37 29.88 2.55
C GLN A 107 13.40 29.50 1.05
N THR A 108 12.36 28.84 0.53
CA THR A 108 12.19 28.57 -0.91
C THR A 108 11.44 29.67 -1.67
N ARG A 109 10.78 30.62 -0.99
CA ARG A 109 9.95 31.67 -1.61
C ARG A 109 10.72 32.99 -1.74
N ASN A 110 10.75 33.57 -2.94
CA ASN A 110 11.47 34.82 -3.23
C ASN A 110 12.94 34.81 -2.76
N ASN A 111 13.59 33.64 -2.84
CA ASN A 111 15.00 33.49 -2.50
C ASN A 111 15.87 34.13 -3.61
N PRO A 112 16.72 35.12 -3.28
CA PRO A 112 17.48 35.87 -4.29
C PRO A 112 18.67 35.11 -4.88
N ASP A 113 19.10 33.99 -4.28
CA ASP A 113 20.27 33.23 -4.69
C ASP A 113 19.89 31.80 -5.11
N ARG A 114 20.36 31.39 -6.30
CA ARG A 114 20.06 30.07 -6.88
C ARG A 114 20.65 28.91 -6.07
N SER A 115 21.85 29.07 -5.51
CA SER A 115 22.52 28.04 -4.69
C SER A 115 21.78 27.85 -3.35
N TRP A 116 21.40 28.95 -2.70
CA TRP A 116 20.56 28.90 -1.49
C TRP A 116 19.20 28.26 -1.77
N LEU A 117 18.56 28.60 -2.89
CA LEU A 117 17.27 28.03 -3.29
C LEU A 117 17.35 26.52 -3.52
N ILE A 118 18.35 26.06 -4.27
CA ILE A 118 18.59 24.62 -4.51
C ILE A 118 18.81 23.89 -3.18
N ARG A 119 19.63 24.42 -2.26
CA ARG A 119 19.85 23.83 -0.93
C ARG A 119 18.59 23.81 -0.04
N ALA A 120 17.72 24.81 -0.15
CA ALA A 120 16.43 24.80 0.56
C ALA A 120 15.52 23.67 0.04
N TRP A 121 15.50 23.42 -1.27
CA TRP A 121 14.76 22.31 -1.88
C TRP A 121 15.38 20.94 -1.63
N GLU A 122 16.72 20.83 -1.62
CA GLU A 122 17.46 19.63 -1.20
C GLU A 122 17.06 19.24 0.24
N LEU A 123 17.01 20.23 1.14
CA LEU A 123 16.59 20.02 2.53
C LEU A 123 15.10 19.67 2.67
N MET A 124 14.24 20.25 1.84
CA MET A 124 12.81 19.89 1.77
C MET A 124 12.65 18.42 1.37
N TYR A 125 13.34 17.99 0.32
CA TYR A 125 13.32 16.61 -0.20
C TYR A 125 13.83 15.61 0.84
N LEU A 126 14.97 15.92 1.48
CA LEU A 126 15.52 15.12 2.59
C LEU A 126 14.47 14.91 3.68
N CYS A 127 13.84 15.97 4.18
CA CYS A 127 12.84 15.88 5.25
C CYS A 127 11.59 15.09 4.82
N ALA A 128 11.08 15.35 3.62
CA ALA A 128 9.91 14.68 3.07
C ALA A 128 10.11 13.16 2.87
N SER A 129 11.35 12.72 2.67
CA SER A 129 11.70 11.30 2.43
C SER A 129 11.61 10.42 3.68
N SER A 130 11.57 11.01 4.87
CA SER A 130 11.56 10.24 6.13
C SER A 130 10.45 10.65 7.11
N MET A 131 9.74 11.74 6.86
CA MET A 131 8.62 12.15 7.70
C MET A 131 7.61 13.03 6.95
N PRO A 132 6.30 12.73 7.02
CA PRO A 132 5.28 13.61 6.45
C PRO A 132 4.97 14.81 7.37
N PRO A 133 4.49 15.94 6.83
CA PRO A 133 3.80 16.95 7.62
C PRO A 133 2.56 16.38 8.33
N SER A 134 2.06 17.04 9.37
CA SER A 134 0.76 16.70 9.97
C SER A 134 -0.41 17.06 9.05
N LYS A 135 -1.61 16.58 9.40
CA LYS A 135 -2.86 16.87 8.70
C LYS A 135 -3.19 18.38 8.65
N ASP A 136 -2.68 19.19 9.58
CA ASP A 136 -2.98 20.63 9.69
C ASP A 136 -2.30 21.50 8.60
N ILE A 137 -1.18 21.02 8.05
CA ILE A 137 -0.43 21.71 6.99
C ILE A 137 -0.19 20.85 5.75
N GLY A 138 -0.40 19.53 5.81
CA GLY A 138 -0.06 18.60 4.72
C GLY A 138 -0.70 18.93 3.38
N ALA A 139 -1.98 19.31 3.36
CA ALA A 139 -2.66 19.74 2.13
C ALA A 139 -1.98 20.97 1.50
N TYR A 140 -1.71 21.99 2.32
CA TYR A 140 -1.01 23.21 1.88
C TYR A 140 0.41 22.94 1.37
N LEU A 141 1.17 22.07 2.06
CA LEU A 141 2.53 21.74 1.63
C LEU A 141 2.51 20.96 0.32
N SER A 142 1.61 19.99 0.18
CA SER A 142 1.44 19.21 -1.05
C SER A 142 1.06 20.11 -2.24
N GLU A 143 0.09 21.02 -2.05
CA GLU A 143 -0.33 22.01 -3.05
C GLU A 143 0.82 22.94 -3.46
N TYR A 144 1.58 23.48 -2.48
CA TYR A 144 2.74 24.33 -2.76
C TYR A 144 3.85 23.59 -3.52
N VAL A 145 4.21 22.38 -3.09
CA VAL A 145 5.24 21.56 -3.76
C VAL A 145 4.76 21.16 -5.17
N HIS A 146 3.49 20.83 -5.34
CA HIS A 146 2.89 20.53 -6.64
C HIS A 146 2.96 21.72 -7.61
N TYR A 147 2.62 22.93 -7.12
CA TYR A 147 2.69 24.16 -7.91
C TYR A 147 4.12 24.44 -8.40
N ILE A 148 5.13 24.25 -7.55
CA ILE A 148 6.54 24.47 -7.93
C ILE A 148 7.05 23.36 -8.87
N ALA A 149 6.68 22.10 -8.64
CA ALA A 149 7.09 20.98 -9.50
C ALA A 149 6.61 21.13 -10.95
N HIS A 150 5.39 21.68 -11.15
CA HIS A 150 4.79 21.89 -12.48
C HIS A 150 4.90 23.34 -12.99
N GLY A 151 5.62 24.21 -12.27
CA GLY A 151 5.77 25.62 -12.62
C GLY A 151 6.65 25.82 -13.85
N ALA A 152 6.06 26.21 -15.00
CA ALA A 152 6.79 26.39 -16.25
C ALA A 152 7.96 27.41 -16.18
N THR A 153 7.85 28.41 -15.30
CA THR A 153 8.86 29.46 -15.07
C THR A 153 9.86 29.14 -13.95
N THR A 154 9.72 28.01 -13.26
CA THR A 154 10.62 27.58 -12.18
C THR A 154 11.94 27.06 -12.74
N ASP A 155 13.05 27.29 -12.03
CA ASP A 155 14.38 26.72 -12.34
C ASP A 155 14.33 25.18 -12.48
N SER A 156 15.09 24.63 -13.43
CA SER A 156 14.99 23.20 -13.78
C SER A 156 15.40 22.26 -12.65
N ASP A 157 16.45 22.60 -11.90
CA ASP A 157 16.95 21.76 -10.80
C ASP A 157 15.98 21.83 -9.62
N VAL A 158 15.40 23.01 -9.40
CA VAL A 158 14.32 23.22 -8.41
C VAL A 158 13.07 22.42 -8.76
N ARG A 159 12.64 22.35 -10.03
CA ARG A 159 11.51 21.51 -10.44
C ARG A 159 11.76 20.03 -10.17
N VAL A 160 12.96 19.53 -10.47
CA VAL A 160 13.33 18.12 -10.20
C VAL A 160 13.29 17.84 -8.70
N LEU A 161 13.87 18.71 -7.87
CA LEU A 161 13.82 18.55 -6.41
C LEU A 161 12.39 18.67 -5.86
N ALA A 162 11.54 19.54 -6.42
CA ALA A 162 10.14 19.65 -6.04
C ALA A 162 9.33 18.41 -6.44
N LEU A 163 9.57 17.82 -7.61
CA LEU A 163 8.94 16.57 -8.04
C LEU A 163 9.38 15.39 -7.16
N ASN A 164 10.68 15.31 -6.85
CA ASN A 164 11.22 14.31 -5.91
C ASN A 164 10.62 14.48 -4.51
N THR A 165 10.48 15.74 -4.04
CA THR A 165 9.78 16.08 -2.79
C THR A 165 8.31 15.64 -2.82
N LEU A 166 7.60 15.87 -3.93
CA LEU A 166 6.18 15.48 -4.06
C LEU A 166 6.02 13.95 -3.98
N ASN A 167 6.90 13.20 -4.63
CA ASN A 167 6.89 11.74 -4.61
C ASN A 167 7.33 11.18 -3.25
N ALA A 168 8.28 11.84 -2.58
CA ALA A 168 8.66 11.53 -1.19
C ALA A 168 7.51 11.79 -0.21
N LEU A 169 6.80 12.91 -0.33
CA LEU A 169 5.61 13.22 0.47
C LEU A 169 4.50 12.19 0.26
N LYS A 170 4.22 11.77 -0.97
CA LYS A 170 3.23 10.70 -1.25
C LYS A 170 3.60 9.40 -0.52
N ARG A 171 4.86 8.98 -0.61
CA ARG A 171 5.38 7.78 0.08
C ARG A 171 5.30 7.92 1.60
N SER A 172 5.82 9.00 2.18
CA SER A 172 5.86 9.19 3.64
C SER A 172 4.51 9.53 4.27
N VAL A 173 3.55 10.09 3.53
CA VAL A 173 2.15 10.24 4.00
C VAL A 173 1.44 8.89 4.09
N LYS A 174 1.68 7.97 3.14
CA LYS A 174 1.18 6.58 3.21
C LYS A 174 1.83 5.81 4.36
N ALA A 175 3.17 5.87 4.44
CA ALA A 175 3.94 5.06 5.38
C ALA A 175 4.01 5.61 6.81
N GLY A 176 3.78 6.92 6.99
CA GLY A 176 3.99 7.61 8.26
C GLY A 176 5.44 8.05 8.48
N PRO A 177 5.75 8.70 9.63
CA PRO A 177 7.10 9.11 9.97
C PRO A 177 7.99 7.93 10.40
N ARG A 178 9.27 7.96 10.01
CA ARG A 178 10.31 7.05 10.51
C ARG A 178 10.35 7.02 12.05
N VAL A 179 10.71 5.87 12.61
CA VAL A 179 10.86 5.66 14.06
C VAL A 179 12.29 5.98 14.51
N ALA A 180 13.30 5.67 13.69
CA ALA A 180 14.70 5.99 13.93
C ALA A 180 15.14 7.22 13.11
N ILE A 181 16.18 7.90 13.59
CA ILE A 181 16.85 8.95 12.81
C ILE A 181 17.60 8.24 11.66
N PRO A 182 17.49 8.71 10.40
CA PRO A 182 18.23 8.16 9.29
C PRO A 182 19.73 8.09 9.57
N ALA A 183 20.35 6.96 9.25
CA ALA A 183 21.77 6.73 9.43
C ALA A 183 22.58 7.67 8.53
N ARG A 184 23.84 7.87 8.91
CA ARG A 184 24.79 8.74 8.19
C ARG A 184 24.87 8.35 6.72
N GLU A 185 24.97 7.05 6.46
CA GLU A 185 25.10 6.46 5.12
C GLU A 185 23.84 6.69 4.27
N GLU A 186 22.65 6.68 4.89
CA GLU A 186 21.38 6.95 4.20
C GLU A 186 21.29 8.42 3.74
N ILE A 187 21.68 9.35 4.62
CA ILE A 187 21.70 10.80 4.32
C ILE A 187 22.75 11.09 3.24
N GLU A 188 23.93 10.47 3.33
CA GLU A 188 24.99 10.60 2.33
C GLU A 188 24.57 10.04 0.96
N ALA A 189 23.90 8.89 0.93
CA ALA A 189 23.38 8.29 -0.29
C ALA A 189 22.35 9.20 -0.97
N LEU A 190 21.36 9.73 -0.23
CA LEU A 190 20.36 10.64 -0.81
C LEU A 190 20.98 11.94 -1.32
N LEU A 191 21.95 12.52 -0.59
CA LEU A 191 22.70 13.71 -0.99
C LEU A 191 23.60 13.52 -2.21
N THR A 192 24.00 12.28 -2.50
CA THR A 192 24.86 11.93 -3.65
C THR A 192 24.08 11.24 -4.77
N SER A 193 22.74 11.17 -4.67
CA SER A 193 21.85 10.45 -5.60
C SER A 193 22.26 8.98 -5.84
N ARG A 194 22.74 8.33 -4.78
CA ARG A 194 23.06 6.89 -4.76
C ARG A 194 21.97 6.13 -4.01
N LYS A 195 21.78 4.86 -4.36
CA LYS A 195 21.04 3.91 -3.51
C LYS A 195 22.03 3.14 -2.63
N LEU A 196 21.57 2.73 -1.46
CA LEU A 196 22.25 1.72 -0.63
C LEU A 196 21.78 0.33 -1.04
N THR A 197 22.45 -0.72 -0.57
CA THR A 197 22.04 -2.11 -0.78
C THR A 197 21.93 -2.88 0.52
N THR A 198 21.06 -3.91 0.54
CA THR A 198 20.94 -4.84 1.66
C THR A 198 20.56 -6.23 1.14
N ILE A 199 20.87 -7.26 1.93
CA ILE A 199 20.69 -8.66 1.56
C ILE A 199 19.38 -9.19 2.14
N VAL A 200 18.56 -9.80 1.30
CA VAL A 200 17.36 -10.55 1.70
C VAL A 200 17.61 -12.04 1.43
N PHE A 201 17.42 -12.85 2.46
CA PHE A 201 17.60 -14.30 2.40
C PHE A 201 16.26 -15.01 2.09
N PHE A 202 16.35 -16.20 1.51
CA PHE A 202 15.24 -17.15 1.43
C PHE A 202 15.43 -18.27 2.48
N LEU A 203 14.43 -19.13 2.63
CA LEU A 203 14.43 -20.20 3.66
C LEU A 203 15.38 -21.37 3.33
N ASP A 204 15.99 -21.40 2.15
CA ASP A 204 17.06 -22.32 1.76
C ASP A 204 18.46 -21.71 1.92
N GLU A 205 18.57 -20.57 2.63
CA GLU A 205 19.79 -19.76 2.83
C GLU A 205 20.40 -19.16 1.55
N THR A 206 19.75 -19.29 0.39
CA THR A 206 20.05 -18.43 -0.77
C THR A 206 19.67 -16.98 -0.47
N PHE A 207 20.17 -16.03 -1.25
CA PHE A 207 19.91 -14.62 -1.03
C PHE A 207 19.94 -13.81 -2.32
N GLU A 208 19.26 -12.66 -2.29
CA GLU A 208 19.34 -11.62 -3.32
C GLU A 208 19.71 -10.27 -2.67
N GLU A 209 20.34 -9.40 -3.45
CA GLU A 209 20.69 -8.05 -3.02
C GLU A 209 19.67 -7.06 -3.57
N ILE A 210 18.98 -6.35 -2.68
CA ILE A 210 18.01 -5.29 -3.03
C ILE A 210 18.61 -3.91 -2.76
N THR A 211 18.16 -2.92 -3.52
CA THR A 211 18.51 -1.52 -3.30
C THR A 211 17.51 -0.84 -2.36
N TYR A 212 17.95 0.15 -1.59
CA TYR A 212 17.06 0.97 -0.75
C TYR A 212 17.55 2.42 -0.62
N ASP A 213 16.60 3.32 -0.35
CA ASP A 213 16.80 4.72 -0.03
C ASP A 213 16.18 5.08 1.34
N MET A 214 16.24 6.34 1.76
CA MET A 214 15.68 6.83 3.03
C MET A 214 14.16 6.64 3.18
N ALA A 215 13.44 6.43 2.07
CA ALA A 215 11.99 6.32 1.96
C ALA A 215 11.50 4.90 1.60
N THR A 216 12.39 3.95 1.27
CA THR A 216 12.03 2.56 0.93
C THR A 216 11.35 1.85 2.11
N THR A 217 10.11 1.42 1.86
CA THR A 217 9.31 0.59 2.77
C THR A 217 9.48 -0.91 2.47
N VAL A 218 8.97 -1.76 3.36
CA VAL A 218 8.89 -3.22 3.14
C VAL A 218 8.09 -3.54 1.86
N ALA A 219 7.01 -2.84 1.57
CA ALA A 219 6.25 -3.02 0.33
C ALA A 219 7.10 -2.73 -0.92
N ASP A 220 7.82 -1.61 -0.94
CA ASP A 220 8.68 -1.24 -2.07
C ASP A 220 9.82 -2.27 -2.26
N ALA A 221 10.40 -2.76 -1.16
CA ALA A 221 11.43 -3.79 -1.17
C ALA A 221 10.91 -5.16 -1.63
N VAL A 222 9.66 -5.52 -1.30
CA VAL A 222 8.99 -6.73 -1.79
C VAL A 222 8.72 -6.64 -3.28
N GLU A 223 8.29 -5.48 -3.79
CA GLU A 223 8.07 -5.23 -5.22
C GLU A 223 9.39 -5.30 -6.01
N GLU A 224 10.47 -4.67 -5.52
CA GLU A 224 11.79 -4.74 -6.15
C GLU A 224 12.32 -6.19 -6.17
N LEU A 225 12.24 -6.91 -5.05
CA LEU A 225 12.69 -8.30 -4.95
C LEU A 225 11.87 -9.24 -5.85
N ALA A 226 10.55 -9.08 -5.90
CA ALA A 226 9.68 -9.86 -6.79
C ALA A 226 10.04 -9.64 -8.26
N GLY A 227 10.41 -8.41 -8.64
CA GLY A 227 10.95 -8.09 -9.96
C GLY A 227 12.26 -8.82 -10.28
N ILE A 228 13.22 -8.82 -9.34
CA ILE A 228 14.52 -9.52 -9.48
C ILE A 228 14.33 -11.01 -9.72
N ILE A 229 13.54 -11.69 -8.86
CA ILE A 229 13.30 -13.14 -8.95
C ILE A 229 12.22 -13.54 -9.97
N LYS A 230 11.64 -12.56 -10.68
CA LYS A 230 10.57 -12.74 -11.68
C LYS A 230 9.29 -13.40 -11.13
N LEU A 231 8.97 -13.15 -9.86
CA LEU A 231 7.75 -13.65 -9.21
C LEU A 231 6.54 -12.77 -9.60
N SER A 232 5.62 -13.31 -10.40
CA SER A 232 4.49 -12.54 -10.92
C SER A 232 3.38 -12.29 -9.89
N VAL A 233 3.16 -13.25 -8.98
CA VAL A 233 2.10 -13.18 -7.95
C VAL A 233 2.73 -13.17 -6.56
N TYR A 234 3.19 -12.00 -6.12
CA TYR A 234 3.89 -11.82 -4.84
C TYR A 234 3.00 -11.34 -3.68
N SER A 235 1.69 -11.11 -3.88
CA SER A 235 0.78 -10.55 -2.85
C SER A 235 0.57 -11.42 -1.61
N SER A 236 0.95 -12.70 -1.65
CA SER A 236 0.97 -13.62 -0.50
C SER A 236 2.33 -13.71 0.20
N PHE A 237 3.35 -12.98 -0.28
CA PHE A 237 4.71 -12.95 0.25
C PHE A 237 5.01 -11.60 0.92
N SER A 238 5.96 -11.60 1.86
CA SER A 238 6.50 -10.38 2.46
C SER A 238 7.86 -10.64 3.10
N LEU A 239 8.48 -9.60 3.63
CA LEU A 239 9.69 -9.69 4.44
C LEU A 239 9.35 -10.01 5.89
N PHE A 240 10.24 -10.79 6.50
CA PHE A 240 10.24 -11.15 7.92
C PHE A 240 11.59 -10.78 8.52
N GLU A 241 11.59 -10.36 9.78
CA GLU A 241 12.81 -10.36 10.59
C GLU A 241 13.02 -11.80 11.10
N CYS A 242 14.12 -12.44 10.70
CA CYS A 242 14.59 -13.66 11.38
C CYS A 242 15.58 -13.25 12.48
N ARG A 243 15.32 -13.66 13.72
CA ARG A 243 16.22 -13.56 14.86
C ARG A 243 16.74 -14.94 15.23
N LYS A 244 18.05 -15.14 15.11
CA LYS A 244 18.74 -16.37 15.53
C LYS A 244 19.58 -16.09 16.77
N ILE A 245 19.31 -16.79 17.87
CA ILE A 245 20.17 -16.75 19.07
C ILE A 245 21.24 -17.84 18.91
N VAL A 246 22.50 -17.45 18.74
CA VAL A 246 23.62 -18.37 18.65
C VAL A 246 24.31 -18.48 20.01
N ASN A 247 23.97 -19.55 20.74
CA ASN A 247 24.68 -19.95 21.96
C ASN A 247 26.07 -20.50 21.59
N GLY A 248 27.09 -20.21 22.40
CA GLY A 248 28.50 -20.53 22.09
C GLY A 248 28.88 -22.02 22.04
N SER A 249 27.92 -22.93 22.19
CA SER A 249 28.08 -24.38 22.02
C SER A 249 27.95 -24.79 20.56
N LYS A 250 28.84 -25.66 20.06
CA LYS A 250 28.92 -26.13 18.65
C LYS A 250 27.73 -26.99 18.15
N SER A 251 26.57 -26.92 18.80
CA SER A 251 25.33 -27.54 18.34
C SER A 251 24.46 -26.51 17.64
N SER A 252 24.31 -26.62 16.32
CA SER A 252 23.22 -25.94 15.60
C SER A 252 21.88 -26.49 16.06
N GLU A 253 21.32 -25.91 17.12
CA GLU A 253 19.94 -26.16 17.50
C GLU A 253 19.02 -25.42 16.53
N VAL A 254 18.39 -26.19 15.64
CA VAL A 254 17.44 -25.76 14.58
C VAL A 254 16.11 -25.22 15.17
N GLY A 255 16.08 -24.84 16.45
CA GLY A 255 14.90 -24.39 17.18
C GLY A 255 14.97 -22.96 17.74
N ASN A 256 16.09 -22.24 17.53
CA ASN A 256 16.32 -20.90 18.09
C ASN A 256 16.17 -19.76 17.05
N GLU A 257 15.37 -19.98 16.01
CA GLU A 257 15.03 -18.99 14.98
C GLU A 257 13.58 -18.51 15.11
N GLU A 258 13.41 -17.23 15.43
CA GLU A 258 12.12 -16.55 15.52
C GLU A 258 11.91 -15.70 14.26
N TYR A 259 10.82 -15.96 13.50
CA TYR A 259 10.45 -15.17 12.32
C TYR A 259 9.27 -14.25 12.65
N ILE A 260 9.52 -12.94 12.62
CA ILE A 260 8.55 -11.89 12.96
C ILE A 260 8.07 -11.21 11.68
N GLY A 261 6.75 -11.08 11.51
CA GLY A 261 6.18 -10.43 10.34
C GLY A 261 6.49 -8.94 10.32
N LEU A 262 6.80 -8.40 9.14
CA LEU A 262 7.01 -6.96 8.97
C LEU A 262 5.79 -6.30 8.35
N ASP A 263 5.44 -5.12 8.89
CA ASP A 263 4.41 -4.25 8.33
C ASP A 263 4.89 -3.71 6.99
N ASP A 264 4.01 -3.74 5.98
CA ASP A 264 4.32 -3.35 4.60
C ASP A 264 4.75 -1.86 4.48
N ASN A 265 4.40 -1.01 5.45
CA ASN A 265 4.77 0.40 5.51
C ASN A 265 6.04 0.66 6.34
N LYS A 266 6.61 -0.33 7.03
CA LYS A 266 7.82 -0.13 7.85
C LYS A 266 9.02 0.15 6.94
N TYR A 267 9.87 1.09 7.32
CA TYR A 267 11.04 1.48 6.53
C TYR A 267 12.21 0.50 6.70
N ILE A 268 12.90 0.18 5.60
CA ILE A 268 14.10 -0.69 5.61
C ILE A 268 15.22 -0.08 6.46
N GLY A 269 15.44 1.24 6.37
CA GLY A 269 16.44 1.94 7.18
C GLY A 269 16.19 1.85 8.70
N ASP A 270 14.92 1.84 9.14
CA ASP A 270 14.57 1.66 10.55
C ASP A 270 14.87 0.22 11.01
N LEU A 271 14.55 -0.79 10.19
CA LEU A 271 14.84 -2.20 10.46
C LEU A 271 16.35 -2.46 10.62
N LEU A 272 17.15 -1.95 9.69
CA LEU A 272 18.62 -2.12 9.75
C LEU A 272 19.23 -1.39 10.95
N SER A 273 18.63 -0.28 11.39
CA SER A 273 19.01 0.43 12.62
C SER A 273 18.63 -0.35 13.89
N GLU A 274 17.46 -0.99 13.90
CA GLU A 274 17.03 -1.91 14.97
C GLU A 274 17.96 -3.13 15.06
N PHE A 275 18.34 -3.74 13.93
CA PHE A 275 19.24 -4.90 13.90
C PHE A 275 20.63 -4.58 14.48
N LYS A 276 21.22 -3.44 14.07
CA LYS A 276 22.47 -2.91 14.66
C LYS A 276 22.30 -2.70 16.17
N SER A 277 21.22 -2.05 16.59
CA SER A 277 20.93 -1.75 17.99
C SER A 277 20.70 -2.99 18.86
N ALA A 278 20.12 -4.06 18.31
CA ALA A 278 19.89 -5.32 19.01
C ALA A 278 21.20 -6.07 19.26
N LYS A 279 22.09 -6.10 18.25
CA LYS A 279 23.44 -6.68 18.35
C LYS A 279 24.30 -5.99 19.42
N ASP A 280 24.20 -4.66 19.55
CA ASP A 280 24.97 -3.89 20.53
C ASP A 280 24.50 -4.05 21.99
N ARG A 281 23.22 -4.40 22.20
CA ARG A 281 22.63 -4.61 23.53
C ARG A 281 23.01 -5.96 24.14
N ASN A 282 22.99 -7.02 23.33
CA ASN A 282 23.17 -8.39 23.81
C ASN A 282 24.65 -8.79 23.91
N LYS A 283 25.45 -8.04 24.69
CA LYS A 283 26.89 -8.34 24.90
C LYS A 283 27.10 -9.61 25.72
N GLY A 284 26.95 -10.76 25.06
CA GLY A 284 27.11 -12.10 25.62
C GLY A 284 26.52 -13.21 24.74
N GLU A 285 25.46 -12.90 23.98
CA GLU A 285 24.81 -13.81 23.04
C GLU A 285 24.92 -13.25 21.62
N ILE A 286 25.33 -14.07 20.65
CA ILE A 286 25.39 -13.62 19.26
C ILE A 286 23.97 -13.69 18.68
N LEU A 287 23.25 -12.56 18.78
CA LEU A 287 21.99 -12.36 18.08
C LEU A 287 22.29 -12.03 16.61
N HIS A 288 21.85 -12.91 15.70
CA HIS A 288 21.92 -12.67 14.27
C HIS A 288 20.54 -12.31 13.73
N CYS A 289 20.35 -11.06 13.33
CA CYS A 289 19.15 -10.60 12.62
C CYS A 289 19.37 -10.71 11.10
N LYS A 290 18.38 -11.23 10.36
CA LYS A 290 18.34 -11.26 8.88
C LYS A 290 16.99 -10.75 8.38
N LEU A 291 16.96 -10.14 7.20
CA LEU A 291 15.73 -10.02 6.41
C LEU A 291 15.51 -11.35 5.67
N VAL A 292 14.31 -11.90 5.76
CA VAL A 292 13.92 -13.15 5.08
C VAL A 292 12.67 -12.93 4.26
N PHE A 293 12.71 -13.23 2.97
CA PHE A 293 11.53 -13.25 2.12
C PHE A 293 10.84 -14.61 2.21
N LYS A 294 9.58 -14.61 2.63
CA LYS A 294 8.76 -15.83 2.65
C LYS A 294 7.29 -15.52 2.44
N LYS A 295 6.52 -16.58 2.20
CA LYS A 295 5.08 -16.53 2.08
C LYS A 295 4.46 -16.24 3.45
N ARG A 296 3.72 -15.13 3.55
CA ARG A 296 3.01 -14.67 4.74
C ARG A 296 1.80 -15.56 5.05
N LEU A 297 1.08 -15.99 4.02
CA LEU A 297 -0.11 -16.83 4.15
C LEU A 297 -0.31 -17.70 2.90
N PHE A 298 -0.77 -18.93 3.08
CA PHE A 298 -1.16 -19.82 1.97
C PHE A 298 -2.67 -19.71 1.72
N ARG A 299 -3.06 -18.82 0.80
CA ARG A 299 -4.47 -18.55 0.49
C ARG A 299 -5.08 -19.66 -0.34
N GLU A 300 -6.41 -19.78 -0.35
CA GLU A 300 -7.08 -20.76 -1.20
C GLU A 300 -7.03 -20.35 -2.69
N SER A 301 -6.93 -19.04 -2.98
CA SER A 301 -6.67 -18.51 -4.33
C SER A 301 -5.35 -19.00 -4.93
N ASP A 302 -4.34 -19.21 -4.09
CA ASP A 302 -2.97 -19.56 -4.50
C ASP A 302 -2.89 -20.93 -5.20
N GLU A 303 -3.88 -21.79 -5.00
CA GLU A 303 -3.95 -23.11 -5.65
C GLU A 303 -4.13 -23.03 -7.18
N ALA A 304 -4.52 -21.87 -7.71
CA ALA A 304 -4.64 -21.61 -9.14
C ALA A 304 -3.35 -21.01 -9.75
N VAL A 305 -2.34 -20.68 -8.94
CA VAL A 305 -1.10 -20.05 -9.42
C VAL A 305 -0.12 -21.12 -9.88
N THR A 306 0.19 -21.12 -11.18
CA THR A 306 1.12 -22.07 -11.82
C THR A 306 2.49 -21.46 -12.14
N ASP A 307 2.80 -20.27 -11.60
CA ASP A 307 4.10 -19.60 -11.74
C ASP A 307 5.21 -20.51 -11.13
N PRO A 308 6.25 -20.89 -11.90
CA PRO A 308 7.31 -21.77 -11.40
C PRO A 308 8.04 -21.25 -10.17
N MET A 309 8.29 -19.93 -10.08
CA MET A 309 8.95 -19.32 -8.92
C MET A 309 8.03 -19.36 -7.70
N PHE A 310 6.73 -19.11 -7.89
CA PHE A 310 5.72 -19.23 -6.83
C PHE A 310 5.63 -20.65 -6.27
N VAL A 311 5.66 -21.67 -7.14
CA VAL A 311 5.63 -23.08 -6.75
C VAL A 311 6.94 -23.49 -6.05
N GLN A 312 8.09 -23.06 -6.57
CA GLN A 312 9.40 -23.33 -5.95
C GLN A 312 9.51 -22.71 -4.54
N LEU A 313 9.17 -21.43 -4.37
CA LEU A 313 9.19 -20.78 -3.05
C LEU A 313 8.17 -21.40 -2.09
N SER A 314 6.99 -21.80 -2.59
CA SER A 314 5.99 -22.52 -1.79
C SER A 314 6.51 -23.90 -1.34
N TYR A 315 7.28 -24.59 -2.18
CA TYR A 315 7.93 -25.86 -1.83
C TYR A 315 9.03 -25.65 -0.79
N VAL A 316 9.96 -24.72 -1.01
CA VAL A 316 11.05 -24.40 -0.08
C VAL A 316 10.49 -24.06 1.31
N GLN A 317 9.39 -23.30 1.39
CA GLN A 317 8.76 -22.99 2.67
C GLN A 317 8.07 -24.19 3.34
N LEU A 318 7.33 -25.02 2.59
CA LEU A 318 6.70 -26.20 3.18
C LEU A 318 7.73 -27.29 3.55
N GLN A 319 8.84 -27.39 2.81
CA GLN A 319 10.00 -28.17 3.19
C GLN A 319 10.58 -27.66 4.51
N HIS A 320 10.91 -26.37 4.61
CA HIS A 320 11.43 -25.76 5.82
C HIS A 320 10.52 -26.02 7.04
N ASP A 321 9.22 -25.78 6.90
CA ASP A 321 8.23 -26.05 7.96
C ASP A 321 8.14 -27.56 8.32
N TYR A 322 8.28 -28.46 7.34
CA TYR A 322 8.35 -29.90 7.59
C TYR A 322 9.60 -30.28 8.39
N ILE A 323 10.79 -29.77 8.03
CA ILE A 323 12.05 -30.07 8.72
C ILE A 323 12.10 -29.51 10.15
N LEU A 324 11.44 -28.36 10.41
CA LEU A 324 11.19 -27.87 11.77
C LEU A 324 10.27 -28.80 12.61
N GLY A 325 9.65 -29.82 11.99
CA GLY A 325 8.68 -30.71 12.60
C GLY A 325 7.29 -30.07 12.74
N ASN A 326 6.97 -29.03 11.96
CA ASN A 326 5.67 -28.35 12.09
C ASN A 326 4.49 -29.21 11.65
N TYR A 327 4.73 -30.20 10.79
CA TYR A 327 3.76 -31.19 10.33
C TYR A 327 3.99 -32.54 11.05
N PRO A 328 3.24 -32.86 12.13
CA PRO A 328 3.35 -34.14 12.82
C PRO A 328 2.66 -35.25 12.00
N VAL A 329 3.43 -35.86 11.10
CA VAL A 329 2.97 -36.91 10.19
C VAL A 329 3.28 -38.33 10.71
N GLY A 330 2.56 -39.33 10.19
CA GLY A 330 2.80 -40.74 10.51
C GLY A 330 4.08 -41.30 9.86
N ARG A 331 4.43 -42.55 10.21
CA ARG A 331 5.63 -43.24 9.67
C ARG A 331 5.66 -43.28 8.14
N ASP A 332 4.58 -43.75 7.53
CA ASP A 332 4.52 -43.94 6.08
C ASP A 332 4.59 -42.62 5.32
N ASP A 333 3.90 -41.59 5.81
CA ASP A 333 3.97 -40.23 5.27
C ASP A 333 5.37 -39.64 5.43
N ALA A 334 6.02 -39.82 6.59
CA ALA A 334 7.39 -39.33 6.80
C ALA A 334 8.38 -39.98 5.83
N ALA A 335 8.31 -41.30 5.65
CA ALA A 335 9.16 -42.02 4.70
C ALA A 335 8.90 -41.55 3.24
N GLN A 336 7.63 -41.39 2.86
CA GLN A 336 7.23 -40.87 1.54
C GLN A 336 7.71 -39.44 1.31
N LEU A 337 7.52 -38.53 2.27
CA LEU A 337 7.91 -37.12 2.18
C LEU A 337 9.42 -36.94 2.15
N THR A 338 10.18 -37.76 2.88
CA THR A 338 11.64 -37.74 2.81
C THR A 338 12.14 -38.29 1.48
N ALA A 339 11.60 -39.41 0.99
CA ALA A 339 11.95 -39.95 -0.33
C ALA A 339 11.65 -38.96 -1.48
N LEU A 340 10.51 -38.26 -1.43
CA LEU A 340 10.16 -37.22 -2.42
C LEU A 340 11.14 -36.05 -2.43
N GLN A 341 11.58 -35.56 -1.26
CA GLN A 341 12.57 -34.47 -1.19
C GLN A 341 13.93 -34.90 -1.73
N ILE A 342 14.36 -36.14 -1.45
CA ILE A 342 15.59 -36.70 -2.01
C ILE A 342 15.47 -36.76 -3.55
N LEU A 343 14.33 -37.22 -4.08
CA LEU A 343 14.08 -37.28 -5.51
C LEU A 343 14.11 -35.89 -6.19
N VAL A 344 13.62 -34.85 -5.52
CA VAL A 344 13.76 -33.45 -5.99
C VAL A 344 15.24 -33.03 -6.03
N GLU A 345 16.01 -33.34 -4.98
CA GLU A 345 17.43 -32.93 -4.88
C GLU A 345 18.31 -33.62 -5.93
N ILE A 346 18.32 -34.96 -5.98
CA ILE A 346 19.26 -35.73 -6.81
C ILE A 346 18.65 -36.26 -8.13
N GLY A 347 17.33 -36.49 -8.19
CA GLY A 347 16.70 -37.23 -9.30
C GLY A 347 16.88 -38.74 -9.14
N PHE A 348 16.12 -39.55 -9.89
CA PHE A 348 16.08 -41.00 -9.68
C PHE A 348 17.43 -41.68 -9.98
N ILE A 349 17.81 -42.67 -9.16
CA ILE A 349 19.02 -43.49 -9.28
C ILE A 349 18.68 -44.90 -8.80
N ASP A 350 19.07 -45.94 -9.55
CA ASP A 350 18.71 -47.34 -9.28
C ASP A 350 19.24 -47.85 -7.92
N ASN A 351 20.46 -47.46 -7.55
CA ASN A 351 21.15 -47.88 -6.33
C ASN A 351 21.38 -46.69 -5.37
N PRO A 352 20.34 -46.21 -4.65
CA PRO A 352 20.46 -45.08 -3.73
C PRO A 352 21.49 -45.32 -2.61
N GLU A 353 21.63 -46.56 -2.13
CA GLU A 353 22.64 -46.94 -1.11
C GLU A 353 24.10 -46.70 -1.56
N SER A 354 24.34 -46.61 -2.88
CA SER A 354 25.68 -46.32 -3.43
C SER A 354 25.99 -44.82 -3.51
N CYS A 355 25.01 -43.96 -3.25
CA CYS A 355 25.21 -42.51 -3.22
C CYS A 355 25.96 -42.10 -1.94
N VAL A 356 27.16 -41.53 -2.10
CA VAL A 356 28.03 -41.08 -0.99
C VAL A 356 27.30 -40.09 -0.06
N GLU A 357 26.34 -39.33 -0.58
CA GLU A 357 25.58 -38.33 0.16
C GLU A 357 24.26 -38.86 0.77
N TRP A 358 23.86 -40.10 0.51
CA TRP A 358 22.57 -40.66 0.96
C TRP A 358 22.28 -40.42 2.44
N ILE A 359 23.29 -40.67 3.29
CA ILE A 359 23.19 -40.46 4.74
C ILE A 359 22.98 -38.99 5.11
N SER A 360 23.63 -38.07 4.38
CA SER A 360 23.48 -36.61 4.57
C SER A 360 22.08 -36.14 4.14
N LEU A 361 21.59 -36.67 3.02
CA LEU A 361 20.25 -36.37 2.50
C LEU A 361 19.15 -36.85 3.46
N LEU A 362 19.31 -38.04 4.07
CA LEU A 362 18.43 -38.51 5.14
C LEU A 362 18.43 -37.58 6.36
N GLU A 363 19.60 -37.16 6.83
CA GLU A 363 19.72 -36.25 7.98
C GLU A 363 19.22 -34.82 7.70
N ARG A 364 19.27 -34.38 6.43
CA ARG A 364 18.75 -33.08 5.98
C ARG A 364 17.23 -33.08 5.78
N PHE A 365 16.65 -34.17 5.28
CA PHE A 365 15.24 -34.22 4.85
C PHE A 365 14.29 -35.04 5.74
N LEU A 366 14.78 -35.71 6.78
CA LEU A 366 13.95 -36.34 7.82
C LEU A 366 13.93 -35.45 9.08
N PRO A 367 12.76 -34.96 9.54
CA PRO A 367 12.69 -34.08 10.70
C PRO A 367 13.24 -34.78 11.96
N ARG A 368 14.09 -34.08 12.73
CA ARG A 368 14.82 -34.68 13.86
C ARG A 368 13.91 -35.36 14.88
N GLN A 369 12.73 -34.78 15.14
CA GLN A 369 11.71 -35.30 16.06
C GLN A 369 11.10 -36.63 15.58
N VAL A 370 11.08 -36.87 14.27
CA VAL A 370 10.64 -38.12 13.65
C VAL A 370 11.80 -39.12 13.59
N ALA A 371 13.00 -38.66 13.20
CA ALA A 371 14.20 -39.49 13.12
C ALA A 371 14.50 -40.24 14.44
N ILE A 372 14.37 -39.57 15.60
CA ILE A 372 14.63 -40.18 16.92
C ILE A 372 13.61 -41.23 17.35
N THR A 373 12.49 -41.42 16.64
CA THR A 373 11.46 -42.40 17.04
C THR A 373 11.83 -43.86 16.75
N ARG A 374 12.85 -44.10 15.90
CA ARG A 374 13.30 -45.43 15.47
C ARG A 374 14.81 -45.47 15.24
N ALA A 375 15.35 -46.67 15.00
CA ALA A 375 16.72 -46.82 14.53
C ALA A 375 16.89 -46.22 13.11
N LYS A 376 18.02 -45.56 12.87
CA LYS A 376 18.34 -44.92 11.57
C LYS A 376 18.23 -45.88 10.37
N ARG A 377 18.64 -47.14 10.56
CA ARG A 377 18.60 -48.20 9.53
C ARG A 377 17.17 -48.62 9.15
N ASP A 378 16.22 -48.56 10.09
CA ASP A 378 14.80 -48.85 9.78
C ASP A 378 14.24 -47.76 8.86
N TRP A 379 14.51 -46.49 9.19
CA TRP A 379 14.10 -45.35 8.37
C TRP A 379 14.72 -45.39 6.98
N GLU A 380 16.01 -45.72 6.89
CA GLU A 380 16.73 -45.89 5.63
C GLU A 380 16.06 -46.95 4.73
N LEU A 381 15.76 -48.14 5.25
CA LEU A 381 15.07 -49.20 4.51
C LEU A 381 13.66 -48.78 4.04
N ASP A 382 12.88 -48.14 4.93
CA ASP A 382 11.55 -47.63 4.57
C ASP A 382 11.64 -46.58 3.45
N ILE A 383 12.59 -45.64 3.54
CA ILE A 383 12.76 -44.54 2.59
C ILE A 383 13.28 -45.05 1.25
N ILE A 384 14.23 -46.00 1.22
CA ILE A 384 14.69 -46.65 -0.01
C ILE A 384 13.52 -47.36 -0.70
N SER A 385 12.71 -48.12 0.06
CA SER A 385 11.54 -48.81 -0.49
C SER A 385 10.52 -47.84 -1.09
N ARG A 386 10.26 -46.68 -0.45
CA ARG A 386 9.42 -45.63 -1.04
C ARG A 386 10.05 -45.02 -2.29
N TYR A 387 11.35 -44.73 -2.25
CA TYR A 387 12.10 -44.07 -3.33
C TYR A 387 12.14 -44.93 -4.61
N GLN A 388 12.39 -46.24 -4.50
CA GLN A 388 12.42 -47.16 -5.64
C GLN A 388 11.08 -47.21 -6.40
N LEU A 389 9.95 -46.98 -5.73
CA LEU A 389 8.62 -46.93 -6.36
C LEU A 389 8.38 -45.65 -7.19
N MET A 390 9.34 -44.70 -7.21
CA MET A 390 9.23 -43.39 -7.85
C MET A 390 10.04 -43.27 -9.15
N GLU A 391 10.53 -44.37 -9.73
CA GLU A 391 11.30 -44.43 -10.99
C GLU A 391 10.73 -43.58 -12.13
N HIS A 392 9.40 -43.51 -12.22
CA HIS A 392 8.66 -42.82 -13.29
C HIS A 392 8.34 -41.35 -12.99
N LEU A 393 8.75 -40.79 -11.85
CA LEU A 393 8.43 -39.41 -11.45
C LEU A 393 9.57 -38.45 -11.78
N SER A 394 9.24 -37.31 -12.40
CA SER A 394 10.20 -36.22 -12.55
C SER A 394 10.42 -35.46 -11.23
N LYS A 395 11.46 -34.63 -11.17
CA LYS A 395 11.68 -33.70 -10.04
C LYS A 395 10.48 -32.77 -9.82
N ASP A 396 9.78 -32.38 -10.89
CA ASP A 396 8.62 -31.50 -10.79
C ASP A 396 7.38 -32.25 -10.30
N ASP A 397 7.19 -33.51 -10.71
CA ASP A 397 6.13 -34.37 -10.17
C ASP A 397 6.36 -34.65 -8.69
N ALA A 398 7.60 -34.96 -8.29
CA ALA A 398 7.99 -35.19 -6.91
C ALA A 398 7.71 -33.95 -6.02
N ARG A 399 8.08 -32.76 -6.49
CA ARG A 399 7.78 -31.47 -5.83
C ARG A 399 6.28 -31.27 -5.67
N ASN A 400 5.51 -31.47 -6.74
CA ASN A 400 4.04 -31.33 -6.72
C ASN A 400 3.36 -32.37 -5.83
N GLN A 401 3.87 -33.60 -5.76
CA GLN A 401 3.36 -34.64 -4.87
C GLN A 401 3.65 -34.33 -3.39
N PHE A 402 4.85 -33.83 -3.07
CA PHE A 402 5.19 -33.35 -1.73
C PHE A 402 4.24 -32.23 -1.27
N LEU A 403 4.07 -31.19 -2.11
CA LEU A 403 3.11 -30.11 -1.88
C LEU A 403 1.68 -30.64 -1.69
N ARG A 404 1.26 -31.61 -2.51
CA ARG A 404 -0.07 -32.22 -2.44
C ARG A 404 -0.31 -32.96 -1.12
N ILE A 405 0.64 -33.77 -0.66
CA ILE A 405 0.52 -34.54 0.60
C ILE A 405 0.32 -33.57 1.77
N LEU A 406 1.25 -32.61 1.96
CA LEU A 406 1.15 -31.65 3.06
C LEU A 406 -0.13 -30.81 3.00
N ARG A 407 -0.57 -30.38 1.81
CA ARG A 407 -1.83 -29.65 1.61
C ARG A 407 -3.08 -30.47 1.97
N THR A 408 -3.05 -31.80 1.79
CA THR A 408 -4.22 -32.66 2.11
C THR A 408 -4.48 -32.84 3.61
N LEU A 409 -3.48 -32.62 4.45
CA LEU A 409 -3.61 -32.67 5.92
C LEU A 409 -4.67 -31.65 6.41
N PRO A 410 -5.36 -31.90 7.55
CA PRO A 410 -6.32 -30.95 8.12
C PRO A 410 -5.69 -29.57 8.39
N TYR A 411 -4.48 -29.60 8.91
CA TYR A 411 -3.61 -28.47 9.22
C TYR A 411 -2.58 -28.18 8.10
N GLY A 412 -2.78 -28.71 6.89
CA GLY A 412 -1.95 -28.40 5.73
C GLY A 412 -1.89 -26.89 5.47
N ASN A 413 -0.72 -26.39 5.11
CA ASN A 413 -0.48 -24.98 4.81
C ASN A 413 -0.83 -24.00 5.97
N SER A 414 -0.72 -24.45 7.23
CA SER A 414 -0.97 -23.59 8.39
C SER A 414 0.17 -22.62 8.67
N VAL A 415 -0.15 -21.43 9.17
CA VAL A 415 0.81 -20.58 9.89
C VAL A 415 0.79 -20.99 11.37
N PHE A 416 1.96 -21.25 11.95
CA PHE A 416 2.09 -21.81 13.29
C PHE A 416 2.54 -20.74 14.31
N PHE A 417 1.81 -20.61 15.42
CA PHE A 417 2.07 -19.65 16.49
C PHE A 417 2.20 -20.35 17.83
N SER A 418 3.27 -20.09 18.59
CA SER A 418 3.43 -20.63 19.94
C SER A 418 2.72 -19.75 20.96
N VAL A 419 1.85 -20.33 21.79
CA VAL A 419 1.03 -19.61 22.77
C VAL A 419 1.01 -20.30 24.14
N ARG A 420 0.64 -19.55 25.19
CA ARG A 420 0.32 -20.14 26.51
C ARG A 420 -1.17 -20.04 26.78
N LYS A 421 -1.75 -21.05 27.42
CA LYS A 421 -3.17 -21.06 27.78
C LYS A 421 -3.42 -20.10 28.95
N ILE A 422 -4.39 -19.19 28.79
CA ILE A 422 -4.92 -18.36 29.89
C ILE A 422 -6.24 -18.98 30.35
N ASP A 423 -7.20 -19.12 29.44
CA ASP A 423 -8.53 -19.67 29.73
C ASP A 423 -8.94 -20.71 28.67
N ASP A 424 -9.57 -21.78 29.15
CA ASP A 424 -10.06 -22.94 28.43
C ASP A 424 -11.18 -23.56 29.29
N PRO A 425 -12.43 -23.15 29.07
CA PRO A 425 -13.57 -23.53 29.91
C PRO A 425 -13.89 -25.03 29.90
N ILE A 426 -13.26 -25.81 29.02
CA ILE A 426 -13.52 -27.25 28.83
C ILE A 426 -12.35 -28.09 29.41
N GLY A 427 -11.21 -27.47 29.70
CA GLY A 427 -10.06 -28.11 30.35
C GLY A 427 -9.29 -29.09 29.45
N LEU A 428 -9.53 -29.09 28.13
CA LEU A 428 -8.96 -30.06 27.19
C LEU A 428 -7.54 -29.73 26.73
N LEU A 429 -7.10 -28.47 26.85
CA LEU A 429 -5.86 -28.00 26.24
C LEU A 429 -4.70 -27.91 27.25
N PRO A 430 -3.46 -28.26 26.86
CA PRO A 430 -2.28 -28.14 27.73
C PRO A 430 -1.89 -26.68 28.01
N GLY A 431 -1.04 -26.42 29.01
CA GLY A 431 -0.63 -25.05 29.38
C GLY A 431 0.22 -24.33 28.32
N ARG A 432 0.97 -25.06 27.49
CA ARG A 432 1.66 -24.54 26.30
C ARG A 432 1.12 -25.25 25.06
N ILE A 433 0.80 -24.47 24.03
CA ILE A 433 0.10 -24.93 22.81
C ILE A 433 0.78 -24.29 21.61
N ILE A 434 0.73 -24.95 20.45
CA ILE A 434 0.96 -24.29 19.16
C ILE A 434 -0.39 -24.21 18.44
N LEU A 435 -0.75 -23.03 17.95
CA LEU A 435 -1.91 -22.80 17.10
C LEU A 435 -1.48 -22.87 15.63
N GLY A 436 -2.13 -23.69 14.82
CA GLY A 436 -2.02 -23.65 13.36
C GLY A 436 -3.25 -22.93 12.78
N ILE A 437 -3.05 -21.89 11.97
CA ILE A 437 -4.14 -21.14 11.33
C ILE A 437 -4.11 -21.44 9.83
N ASN A 438 -5.19 -21.98 9.27
CA ASN A 438 -5.33 -22.21 7.82
C ASN A 438 -6.76 -22.00 7.30
N LYS A 439 -6.99 -22.25 6.00
CA LYS A 439 -8.31 -22.14 5.35
C LYS A 439 -9.43 -23.04 5.92
N ARG A 440 -9.11 -24.03 6.76
CA ARG A 440 -10.10 -24.90 7.41
C ARG A 440 -10.50 -24.39 8.79
N GLY A 441 -9.58 -23.75 9.53
CA GLY A 441 -9.84 -23.34 10.90
C GLY A 441 -8.59 -23.06 11.75
N VAL A 442 -8.80 -23.12 13.06
CA VAL A 442 -7.76 -23.05 14.09
C VAL A 442 -7.45 -24.47 14.59
N HIS A 443 -6.20 -24.90 14.44
CA HIS A 443 -5.69 -26.22 14.81
C HIS A 443 -4.86 -26.11 16.09
N PHE A 444 -5.05 -27.04 17.02
CA PHE A 444 -4.37 -27.06 18.31
C PHE A 444 -3.35 -28.19 18.35
N PHE A 445 -2.12 -27.88 18.76
CA PHE A 445 -1.04 -28.85 18.89
C PHE A 445 -0.40 -28.81 20.27
N ARG A 446 -0.01 -29.98 20.77
CA ARG A 446 0.98 -30.10 21.86
C ARG A 446 2.35 -29.71 21.30
N PRO A 447 3.21 -28.98 22.03
CA PRO A 447 4.52 -28.56 21.54
C PRO A 447 5.60 -29.65 21.67
N VAL A 448 5.55 -30.49 22.70
CA VAL A 448 6.54 -31.56 22.97
C VAL A 448 5.84 -32.81 23.53
N PRO A 449 5.92 -33.97 22.83
CA PRO A 449 6.22 -34.07 21.40
C PRO A 449 5.23 -33.22 20.58
N LYS A 450 5.59 -32.83 19.36
CA LYS A 450 4.68 -32.09 18.49
C LYS A 450 3.59 -33.03 17.98
N GLU A 451 2.36 -32.78 18.39
CA GLU A 451 1.23 -33.70 18.22
C GLU A 451 -0.06 -32.91 17.95
N TYR A 452 -0.83 -33.33 16.97
CA TYR A 452 -2.12 -32.72 16.61
C TYR A 452 -3.21 -33.15 17.60
N LEU A 453 -3.90 -32.19 18.20
CA LEU A 453 -4.92 -32.44 19.24
C LEU A 453 -6.34 -32.31 18.69
N HIS A 454 -6.70 -31.14 18.16
CA HIS A 454 -8.06 -30.84 17.71
C HIS A 454 -8.08 -29.65 16.74
N SER A 455 -9.23 -29.39 16.11
CA SER A 455 -9.45 -28.24 15.23
C SER A 455 -10.83 -27.63 15.43
N ALA A 456 -10.91 -26.31 15.56
CA ALA A 456 -12.16 -25.56 15.44
C ALA A 456 -12.31 -25.06 13.99
N GLU A 457 -13.39 -25.43 13.29
CA GLU A 457 -13.64 -24.94 11.93
C GLU A 457 -13.90 -23.42 11.93
N LEU A 458 -13.59 -22.75 10.81
CA LEU A 458 -13.90 -21.31 10.64
C LEU A 458 -15.38 -20.97 10.88
N ARG A 459 -16.30 -21.91 10.66
CA ARG A 459 -17.74 -21.71 10.89
C ARG A 459 -18.13 -21.67 12.36
N ASP A 460 -17.33 -22.28 13.24
CA ASP A 460 -17.64 -22.41 14.67
C ASP A 460 -17.08 -21.22 15.47
N ILE A 461 -16.16 -20.46 14.88
CA ILE A 461 -15.58 -19.25 15.48
C ILE A 461 -16.53 -18.07 15.21
N MET A 462 -17.24 -17.63 16.23
CA MET A 462 -18.23 -16.55 16.14
C MET A 462 -17.63 -15.16 16.34
N GLN A 463 -16.56 -15.07 17.12
CA GLN A 463 -15.85 -13.82 17.38
C GLN A 463 -14.41 -14.13 17.76
N PHE A 464 -13.49 -13.26 17.38
CA PHE A 464 -12.10 -13.30 17.80
C PHE A 464 -11.57 -11.87 17.97
N GLY A 465 -10.43 -11.74 18.64
CA GLY A 465 -9.76 -10.47 18.80
C GLY A 465 -8.51 -10.62 19.65
N SER A 466 -7.73 -9.54 19.74
CA SER A 466 -6.42 -9.56 20.40
C SER A 466 -6.15 -8.28 21.19
N SER A 467 -5.20 -8.38 22.09
CA SER A 467 -4.49 -7.29 22.74
C SER A 467 -2.98 -7.49 22.54
N ASN A 468 -2.16 -6.57 23.03
CA ASN A 468 -0.70 -6.63 22.94
C ASN A 468 -0.07 -7.84 23.67
N THR A 469 -0.85 -8.59 24.46
CA THR A 469 -0.38 -9.73 25.27
C THR A 469 -1.26 -10.97 25.20
N ALA A 470 -2.42 -10.93 24.53
CA ALA A 470 -3.31 -12.08 24.41
C ALA A 470 -4.14 -12.08 23.12
N VAL A 471 -4.61 -13.26 22.73
CA VAL A 471 -5.64 -13.47 21.70
C VAL A 471 -6.79 -14.27 22.31
N PHE A 472 -8.02 -14.00 21.89
CA PHE A 472 -9.21 -14.75 22.31
C PHE A 472 -10.03 -15.22 21.12
N PHE A 473 -10.72 -16.35 21.30
CA PHE A 473 -11.66 -16.91 20.35
C PHE A 473 -12.94 -17.33 21.07
N LYS A 474 -14.08 -16.78 20.65
CA LYS A 474 -15.41 -17.21 21.06
C LYS A 474 -15.91 -18.22 20.03
N MET A 475 -15.88 -19.50 20.39
CA MET A 475 -16.20 -20.60 19.48
C MET A 475 -17.30 -21.50 20.03
N ARG A 476 -18.00 -22.18 19.12
CA ARG A 476 -19.04 -23.16 19.44
C ARG A 476 -18.42 -24.54 19.64
N VAL A 477 -18.66 -25.14 20.81
CA VAL A 477 -18.27 -26.53 21.11
C VAL A 477 -19.52 -27.27 21.61
N ALA A 478 -19.84 -28.41 20.98
CA ALA A 478 -21.05 -29.19 21.27
C ALA A 478 -22.36 -28.34 21.30
N GLY A 479 -22.44 -27.30 20.47
CA GLY A 479 -23.57 -26.37 20.40
C GLY A 479 -23.48 -25.14 21.33
N VAL A 480 -22.69 -25.21 22.40
CA VAL A 480 -22.52 -24.16 23.43
C VAL A 480 -21.39 -23.22 23.04
N LEU A 481 -21.49 -21.93 23.40
CA LEU A 481 -20.44 -20.94 23.14
C LEU A 481 -19.46 -20.84 24.31
N HIS A 482 -18.18 -21.04 24.02
CA HIS A 482 -17.08 -20.91 24.97
C HIS A 482 -16.10 -19.85 24.48
N ILE A 483 -15.46 -19.14 25.41
CA ILE A 483 -14.38 -18.19 25.13
C ILE A 483 -13.08 -18.86 25.54
N PHE A 484 -12.15 -18.99 24.60
CA PHE A 484 -10.79 -19.45 24.85
C PHE A 484 -9.85 -18.25 24.80
N GLN A 485 -8.89 -18.19 25.71
CA GLN A 485 -7.92 -17.09 25.77
C GLN A 485 -6.49 -17.62 25.86
N PHE A 486 -5.60 -17.06 25.06
CA PHE A 486 -4.21 -17.46 24.95
C PHE A 486 -3.29 -16.25 25.08
N GLU A 487 -2.20 -16.38 25.85
CA GLU A 487 -1.15 -15.39 25.98
C GLU A 487 -0.22 -15.45 24.76
N THR A 488 -0.02 -14.31 24.09
CA THR A 488 0.87 -14.15 22.94
C THR A 488 1.09 -12.68 22.62
N LYS A 489 2.27 -12.34 22.05
CA LYS A 489 2.54 -11.02 21.48
C LYS A 489 2.09 -10.91 20.01
N GLN A 490 1.86 -12.05 19.35
CA GLN A 490 1.46 -12.13 17.93
C GLN A 490 -0.07 -12.15 17.75
N GLY A 491 -0.83 -11.60 18.71
CA GLY A 491 -2.28 -11.66 18.70
C GLY A 491 -2.89 -11.01 17.45
N GLU A 492 -2.33 -9.88 17.01
CA GLU A 492 -2.73 -9.18 15.79
C GLU A 492 -2.45 -10.03 14.53
N GLU A 493 -1.25 -10.62 14.40
CA GLU A 493 -0.89 -11.51 13.29
C GLU A 493 -1.84 -12.71 13.17
N ILE A 494 -2.21 -13.31 14.31
CA ILE A 494 -3.17 -14.42 14.37
C ILE A 494 -4.56 -13.97 13.91
N CYS A 495 -5.04 -12.80 14.35
CA CYS A 495 -6.32 -12.25 13.92
C CYS A 495 -6.33 -11.89 12.42
N VAL A 496 -5.24 -11.32 11.89
CA VAL A 496 -5.09 -11.01 10.46
C VAL A 496 -5.07 -12.27 9.61
N ALA A 497 -4.33 -13.31 10.01
CA ALA A 497 -4.30 -14.60 9.31
C ALA A 497 -5.71 -15.24 9.27
N LEU A 498 -6.42 -15.24 10.40
CA LEU A 498 -7.76 -15.79 10.50
C LEU A 498 -8.79 -14.99 9.66
N GLN A 499 -8.78 -13.66 9.76
CA GLN A 499 -9.66 -12.78 8.98
C GLN A 499 -9.41 -12.94 7.47
N THR A 500 -8.16 -13.09 7.04
CA THR A 500 -7.81 -13.28 5.63
C THR A 500 -8.37 -14.59 5.08
N HIS A 501 -8.26 -15.70 5.84
CA HIS A 501 -8.87 -16.97 5.43
C HIS A 501 -10.40 -16.93 5.42
N ILE A 502 -11.04 -16.26 6.38
CA ILE A 502 -12.49 -16.06 6.38
C ILE A 502 -12.91 -15.28 5.11
N ASN A 503 -12.23 -14.19 4.79
CA ASN A 503 -12.52 -13.37 3.61
C ASN A 503 -12.38 -14.19 2.31
N ASP A 504 -11.30 -14.98 2.16
CA ASP A 504 -11.06 -15.82 0.99
C ASP A 504 -12.15 -16.89 0.79
N VAL A 505 -12.53 -17.57 1.87
CA VAL A 505 -13.59 -18.61 1.84
C VAL A 505 -14.95 -17.98 1.51
N MET A 506 -15.25 -16.80 2.05
CA MET A 506 -16.48 -16.07 1.73
C MET A 506 -16.51 -15.61 0.26
N LEU A 507 -15.42 -15.02 -0.24
CA LEU A 507 -15.29 -14.62 -1.66
C LEU A 507 -15.50 -15.80 -2.62
N ARG A 508 -14.93 -16.97 -2.33
CA ARG A 508 -15.17 -18.20 -3.11
C ARG A 508 -16.62 -18.71 -3.04
N ARG A 509 -17.30 -18.57 -1.90
CA ARG A 509 -18.73 -18.94 -1.81
C ARG A 509 -19.61 -18.02 -2.65
N TYR A 510 -19.36 -16.71 -2.61
CA TYR A 510 -20.08 -15.75 -3.44
C TYR A 510 -19.84 -15.95 -4.95
N SER A 511 -18.60 -16.25 -5.37
CA SER A 511 -18.31 -16.52 -6.79
C SER A 511 -18.94 -17.82 -7.29
N LYS A 512 -18.88 -18.91 -6.50
CA LYS A 512 -19.54 -20.19 -6.84
C LYS A 512 -21.08 -20.08 -6.84
N ALA A 513 -21.68 -19.30 -5.94
CA ALA A 513 -23.11 -19.06 -5.95
C ALA A 513 -23.58 -18.33 -7.22
N ARG A 514 -22.77 -17.37 -7.73
CA ARG A 514 -23.04 -16.70 -9.01
C ARG A 514 -22.93 -17.63 -10.21
N SER A 515 -21.90 -18.48 -10.29
CA SER A 515 -21.74 -19.40 -11.43
C SER A 515 -22.74 -20.57 -11.42
N GLY A 516 -23.11 -21.07 -10.24
CA GLY A 516 -24.10 -22.15 -10.09
C GLY A 516 -25.53 -21.77 -10.52
N SER A 517 -25.84 -20.47 -10.60
CA SER A 517 -27.14 -19.98 -11.10
C SER A 517 -27.26 -19.99 -12.63
N ALA A 518 -26.19 -20.27 -13.37
CA ALA A 518 -26.13 -20.13 -14.83
C ALA A 518 -26.09 -21.46 -15.60
N THR A 519 -26.17 -22.62 -14.93
CA THR A 519 -25.91 -23.94 -15.55
C THR A 519 -26.94 -25.03 -15.21
N SER A 520 -28.10 -24.70 -14.65
CA SER A 520 -29.19 -25.65 -14.35
C SER A 520 -30.37 -25.58 -15.34
N THR A 521 -30.11 -25.87 -16.62
CA THR A 521 -31.16 -26.07 -17.64
C THR A 521 -31.28 -27.53 -18.07
N VAL A 522 -32.49 -28.07 -17.89
CA VAL A 522 -33.05 -29.31 -18.48
C VAL A 522 -32.56 -30.66 -17.93
N SER A 523 -33.32 -31.17 -16.95
CA SER A 523 -33.81 -32.56 -16.94
C SER A 523 -35.03 -32.72 -16.03
N GLN A 524 -36.17 -32.13 -16.42
CA GLN A 524 -37.46 -32.48 -15.83
C GLN A 524 -38.03 -33.71 -16.55
N ASN A 525 -38.38 -34.74 -15.78
CA ASN A 525 -39.61 -35.49 -16.00
C ASN A 525 -40.13 -36.04 -14.66
N ASP A 526 -41.45 -36.00 -14.55
CA ASP A 526 -42.32 -36.53 -13.50
C ASP A 526 -42.43 -35.87 -12.11
N VAL A 527 -43.60 -36.14 -11.51
CA VAL A 527 -44.10 -35.78 -10.17
C VAL A 527 -44.77 -34.41 -10.00
N SER A 528 -46.01 -34.35 -10.53
CA SER A 528 -47.25 -33.83 -9.92
C SER A 528 -47.39 -32.40 -9.37
N GLN A 529 -48.56 -31.81 -9.67
CA GLN A 529 -49.03 -30.50 -9.26
C GLN A 529 -49.20 -30.34 -7.73
N ALA A 530 -48.74 -29.21 -7.20
CA ALA A 530 -49.24 -28.58 -5.97
C ALA A 530 -49.11 -27.05 -6.08
N ASP A 531 -50.01 -26.33 -5.44
CA ASP A 531 -50.34 -24.91 -5.65
C ASP A 531 -49.17 -23.91 -5.79
N LYS A 532 -49.22 -23.07 -6.83
CA LYS A 532 -48.38 -21.86 -6.95
C LYS A 532 -49.07 -20.66 -6.27
N PRO A 533 -48.39 -19.92 -5.38
CA PRO A 533 -48.94 -18.68 -4.80
C PRO A 533 -48.90 -17.51 -5.81
N PRO A 534 -49.76 -16.47 -5.65
CA PRO A 534 -50.07 -15.51 -6.73
C PRO A 534 -48.94 -14.55 -7.16
N ASN A 535 -47.77 -14.55 -6.50
CA ASN A 535 -46.70 -13.59 -6.76
C ASN A 535 -45.58 -14.11 -7.67
N ALA A 536 -45.56 -15.39 -8.06
CA ALA A 536 -44.43 -15.97 -8.80
C ALA A 536 -44.15 -15.27 -10.14
N GLU A 537 -45.19 -14.97 -10.93
CA GLU A 537 -45.05 -14.34 -12.25
C GLU A 537 -44.52 -12.88 -12.20
N MET A 538 -44.75 -12.19 -11.08
CA MET A 538 -44.18 -10.85 -10.84
C MET A 538 -42.67 -10.93 -10.59
N TYR A 539 -42.20 -11.95 -9.86
CA TYR A 539 -40.77 -12.17 -9.66
C TYR A 539 -40.08 -12.63 -10.94
N ASP A 540 -40.68 -13.53 -11.74
CA ASP A 540 -40.12 -13.96 -13.02
C ASP A 540 -39.96 -12.79 -14.01
N LYS A 541 -40.98 -11.91 -14.12
CA LYS A 541 -40.86 -10.66 -14.91
C LYS A 541 -39.75 -9.76 -14.39
N ARG A 542 -39.64 -9.57 -13.06
CA ARG A 542 -38.61 -8.73 -12.47
C ARG A 542 -37.19 -9.28 -12.69
N VAL A 543 -37.03 -10.60 -12.65
CA VAL A 543 -35.76 -11.27 -12.95
C VAL A 543 -35.39 -11.14 -14.45
N GLN A 544 -36.37 -11.25 -15.36
CA GLN A 544 -36.14 -11.02 -16.79
C GLN A 544 -35.77 -9.56 -17.10
N GLU A 545 -36.43 -8.58 -16.47
CA GLU A 545 -36.05 -7.16 -16.57
C GLU A 545 -34.61 -6.92 -16.09
N LEU A 546 -34.25 -7.47 -14.92
CA LEU A 546 -32.91 -7.33 -14.36
C LEU A 546 -31.85 -8.01 -15.23
N SER A 547 -32.12 -9.20 -15.78
CA SER A 547 -31.21 -9.89 -16.71
C SER A 547 -30.94 -9.04 -17.95
N LYS A 548 -31.99 -8.43 -18.52
CA LYS A 548 -31.85 -7.55 -19.69
C LYS A 548 -31.01 -6.31 -19.39
N VAL A 549 -31.19 -5.69 -18.21
CA VAL A 549 -30.38 -4.54 -17.77
C VAL A 549 -28.91 -4.94 -17.53
N VAL A 550 -28.66 -6.15 -17.02
CA VAL A 550 -27.29 -6.69 -16.87
C VAL A 550 -26.64 -6.91 -18.25
N ASP A 551 -27.35 -7.49 -19.22
CA ASP A 551 -26.83 -7.70 -20.58
C ASP A 551 -26.54 -6.37 -21.30
N GLU A 552 -27.39 -5.36 -21.14
CA GLU A 552 -27.18 -4.01 -21.67
C GLU A 552 -26.00 -3.30 -20.98
N SER A 553 -25.82 -3.50 -19.67
CA SER A 553 -24.67 -2.98 -18.92
C SER A 553 -23.37 -3.68 -19.32
N GLN A 554 -23.40 -4.99 -19.55
CA GLN A 554 -22.24 -5.77 -19.97
C GLN A 554 -21.77 -5.33 -21.36
N LYS A 555 -22.69 -5.17 -22.32
CA LYS A 555 -22.38 -4.63 -23.66
C LYS A 555 -21.74 -3.23 -23.61
N LYS A 556 -22.20 -2.35 -22.71
CA LYS A 556 -21.55 -1.04 -22.49
C LYS A 556 -20.14 -1.18 -21.88
N ALA A 557 -19.94 -2.11 -20.93
CA ALA A 557 -18.64 -2.37 -20.33
C ALA A 557 -17.63 -3.02 -21.31
N ASP A 558 -18.13 -3.73 -22.32
CA ASP A 558 -17.31 -4.27 -23.41
C ASP A 558 -16.94 -3.14 -24.41
N GLN A 559 -17.91 -2.32 -24.84
CA GLN A 559 -17.67 -1.14 -25.69
C GLN A 559 -16.65 -0.16 -25.08
N LEU A 560 -16.72 0.09 -23.76
CA LEU A 560 -15.76 0.94 -23.05
C LEU A 560 -14.36 0.32 -22.97
N ARG A 561 -14.24 -1.01 -22.96
CA ARG A 561 -12.93 -1.70 -23.01
C ARG A 561 -12.30 -1.61 -24.40
N ASP A 562 -13.09 -1.76 -25.46
CA ASP A 562 -12.62 -1.59 -26.84
C ASP A 562 -12.20 -0.14 -27.12
N GLU A 563 -12.93 0.84 -26.57
CA GLU A 563 -12.56 2.26 -26.63
C GLU A 563 -11.27 2.53 -25.84
N LEU A 564 -11.12 1.97 -24.64
CA LEU A 564 -9.90 2.10 -23.85
C LEU A 564 -8.70 1.51 -24.60
N GLN A 565 -8.82 0.31 -25.20
CA GLN A 565 -7.75 -0.27 -26.02
C GLN A 565 -7.36 0.62 -27.20
N ARG A 566 -8.34 1.17 -27.95
CA ARG A 566 -8.04 2.14 -29.02
C ARG A 566 -7.30 3.37 -28.49
N LYS A 567 -7.67 3.87 -27.31
CA LYS A 567 -7.02 5.05 -26.71
C LYS A 567 -5.60 4.76 -26.23
N THR A 568 -5.35 3.61 -25.60
CA THR A 568 -4.00 3.17 -25.22
C THR A 568 -3.12 2.91 -26.45
N GLN A 569 -3.68 2.46 -27.57
CA GLN A 569 -2.94 2.32 -28.82
C GLN A 569 -2.58 3.70 -29.42
N GLN A 570 -3.52 4.65 -29.48
CA GLN A 570 -3.24 6.03 -29.91
C GLN A 570 -2.21 6.75 -29.02
N GLU A 571 -2.23 6.49 -27.70
CA GLU A 571 -1.25 7.05 -26.78
C GLU A 571 0.17 6.54 -27.06
N ARG A 572 0.31 5.25 -27.39
CA ARG A 572 1.58 4.64 -27.78
C ARG A 572 2.12 5.21 -29.08
N GLU A 573 1.27 5.34 -30.10
CA GLU A 573 1.63 5.94 -31.39
C GLU A 573 2.13 7.40 -31.21
N MET A 574 1.42 8.21 -30.41
CA MET A 574 1.87 9.56 -30.08
C MET A 574 3.18 9.59 -29.25
N GLN A 575 3.45 8.59 -28.41
CA GLN A 575 4.71 8.49 -27.67
C GLN A 575 5.89 8.10 -28.58
N GLU A 576 5.68 7.23 -29.57
CA GLU A 576 6.68 6.90 -30.59
C GLU A 576 7.01 8.12 -31.48
N GLU A 577 5.99 8.87 -31.92
CA GLU A 577 6.19 10.14 -32.65
C GLU A 577 6.95 11.19 -31.80
N LEU A 578 6.61 11.31 -30.52
CA LEU A 578 7.23 12.27 -29.60
C LEU A 578 8.70 11.92 -29.30
N GLU A 579 9.07 10.64 -29.28
CA GLU A 579 10.47 10.23 -29.16
C GLU A 579 11.26 10.55 -30.44
N GLY A 580 10.69 10.27 -31.62
CA GLY A 580 11.32 10.67 -32.90
C GLY A 580 11.54 12.18 -33.04
N LEU A 581 10.63 12.99 -32.49
CA LEU A 581 10.80 14.45 -32.41
C LEU A 581 11.90 14.88 -31.43
N LYS A 582 12.10 14.17 -30.31
CA LYS A 582 13.24 14.42 -29.39
C LYS A 582 14.57 14.11 -30.06
N ASP A 583 14.69 12.98 -30.76
CA ASP A 583 15.91 12.60 -31.49
C ASP A 583 16.25 13.63 -32.56
N THR A 584 15.23 14.10 -33.29
CA THR A 584 15.37 15.18 -34.27
C THR A 584 15.89 16.46 -33.60
N LEU A 585 15.26 16.92 -32.52
CA LEU A 585 15.68 18.10 -31.74
C LEU A 585 17.10 17.96 -31.15
N GLN A 586 17.48 16.74 -30.76
CA GLN A 586 18.83 16.44 -30.27
C GLN A 586 19.88 16.54 -31.38
N SER A 587 19.54 16.10 -32.60
CA SER A 587 20.43 16.26 -33.77
C SER A 587 20.57 17.73 -34.18
N GLU A 588 19.49 18.51 -34.22
CA GLU A 588 19.54 19.96 -34.48
C GLU A 588 20.38 20.70 -33.43
N ARG A 589 20.25 20.35 -32.15
CA ARG A 589 21.10 20.89 -31.08
C ARG A 589 22.58 20.53 -31.24
N HIS A 590 22.91 19.43 -31.90
CA HIS A 590 24.29 19.09 -32.24
C HIS A 590 24.81 19.99 -33.36
N ILE A 591 24.05 20.11 -34.45
CA ILE A 591 24.38 20.98 -35.61
C ILE A 591 24.55 22.44 -35.15
N ILE A 592 23.66 22.96 -34.29
CA ILE A 592 23.79 24.32 -33.74
C ILE A 592 25.08 24.49 -32.94
N LYS A 593 25.54 23.48 -32.19
CA LYS A 593 26.83 23.53 -31.47
C LYS A 593 28.02 23.57 -32.43
N GLU A 594 28.01 22.76 -33.48
CA GLU A 594 29.06 22.77 -34.50
C GLU A 594 29.15 24.14 -35.20
N VAL A 595 28.01 24.66 -35.68
CA VAL A 595 27.93 26.00 -36.31
C VAL A 595 28.36 27.11 -35.34
N THR A 596 28.04 26.97 -34.05
CA THR A 596 28.50 27.91 -33.01
C THR A 596 30.02 27.86 -32.84
N SER A 597 30.62 26.67 -32.84
CA SER A 597 32.07 26.52 -32.71
C SER A 597 32.85 27.06 -33.92
N GLU A 598 32.35 26.84 -35.15
CA GLU A 598 32.96 27.39 -36.36
C GLU A 598 32.78 28.92 -36.46
N ARG A 599 31.64 29.46 -36.01
CA ARG A 599 31.46 30.91 -35.84
C ARG A 599 32.52 31.51 -34.91
N ASP A 600 32.75 30.89 -33.75
CA ASP A 600 33.68 31.42 -32.74
C ASP A 600 35.14 31.28 -33.20
N ARG A 601 35.46 30.22 -33.94
CA ARG A 601 36.73 30.05 -34.66
C ARG A 601 36.97 31.15 -35.70
N LEU A 602 35.97 31.40 -36.57
CA LEU A 602 36.05 32.46 -37.59
C LEU A 602 36.19 33.84 -36.94
N LYS A 603 35.49 34.09 -35.82
CA LYS A 603 35.62 35.34 -35.07
C LYS A 603 37.05 35.54 -34.53
N SER A 604 37.64 34.52 -33.90
CA SER A 604 39.03 34.59 -33.44
C SER A 604 40.02 34.88 -34.59
N LEU A 605 39.75 34.36 -35.79
CA LEU A 605 40.57 34.64 -36.98
C LEU A 605 40.40 36.09 -37.47
N CYS A 606 39.19 36.66 -37.39
CA CYS A 606 38.96 38.08 -37.66
C CYS A 606 39.69 38.98 -36.66
N ASP A 607 39.55 38.70 -35.37
CA ASP A 607 40.18 39.47 -34.28
C ASP A 607 41.74 39.47 -34.44
N GLU A 608 42.33 38.34 -34.84
CA GLU A 608 43.77 38.22 -35.13
C GLU A 608 44.22 39.04 -36.35
N LYS A 609 43.40 39.10 -37.41
CA LYS A 609 43.67 39.93 -38.60
C LYS A 609 43.48 41.42 -38.34
N GLU A 610 42.50 41.80 -37.51
CA GLU A 610 42.29 43.18 -37.10
C GLU A 610 43.45 43.68 -36.22
N SER A 611 43.92 42.86 -35.29
CA SER A 611 45.12 43.16 -34.49
C SER A 611 46.38 43.30 -35.36
N SER A 612 46.55 42.44 -36.37
CA SER A 612 47.64 42.53 -37.35
C SER A 612 47.58 43.83 -38.18
N LEU A 613 46.38 44.25 -38.57
CA LEU A 613 46.14 45.50 -39.30
C LEU A 613 46.45 46.73 -38.41
N GLN A 614 46.07 46.67 -37.13
CA GLN A 614 46.36 47.71 -36.13
C GLN A 614 47.87 47.92 -35.98
N VAL A 615 48.66 46.85 -35.93
CA VAL A 615 50.14 46.92 -35.87
C VAL A 615 50.72 47.57 -37.13
N ALA A 616 50.25 47.19 -38.32
CA ALA A 616 50.69 47.78 -39.58
C ALA A 616 50.34 49.29 -39.68
N LEU A 617 49.19 49.71 -39.14
CA LEU A 617 48.81 51.12 -39.03
C LEU A 617 49.74 51.89 -38.05
N VAL A 618 50.13 51.29 -36.93
CA VAL A 618 51.08 51.91 -35.99
C VAL A 618 52.47 52.03 -36.61
N GLU A 619 52.96 51.04 -37.36
CA GLU A 619 54.21 51.16 -38.10
C GLU A 619 54.15 52.22 -39.20
N LYS A 620 53.04 52.28 -39.96
CA LYS A 620 52.80 53.34 -40.94
C LYS A 620 52.88 54.72 -40.28
N ASN A 621 52.16 54.94 -39.18
CA ASN A 621 52.16 56.22 -38.47
C ASN A 621 53.56 56.56 -37.87
N ARG A 622 54.34 55.55 -37.48
CA ARG A 622 55.73 55.69 -37.03
C ARG A 622 56.70 56.05 -38.16
N LEU A 623 56.39 55.70 -39.41
CA LEU A 623 57.14 56.12 -40.60
C LEU A 623 56.72 57.54 -41.03
N GLU A 624 55.43 57.87 -41.00
CA GLU A 624 54.91 59.21 -41.30
C GLU A 624 55.44 60.27 -40.30
N THR A 625 55.49 59.95 -39.00
CA THR A 625 56.08 60.84 -37.97
C THR A 625 57.60 61.03 -38.10
N LYS A 626 58.31 60.09 -38.72
CA LYS A 626 59.73 60.27 -39.08
C LYS A 626 59.91 61.19 -40.28
N LEU A 627 58.95 61.24 -41.22
CA LEU A 627 58.98 62.20 -42.33
C LEU A 627 58.66 63.63 -41.88
N THR A 628 57.82 63.83 -40.87
CA THR A 628 57.36 65.17 -40.47
C THR A 628 58.31 65.92 -39.51
N ASN A 629 59.19 65.22 -38.78
CA ASN A 629 60.12 65.86 -37.83
C ASN A 629 61.34 66.56 -38.48
N GLY A 630 61.33 66.75 -39.81
CA GLY A 630 62.38 67.46 -40.54
C GLY A 630 62.12 68.96 -40.78
N GLN A 631 60.94 69.49 -40.46
CA GLN A 631 60.56 70.87 -40.78
C GLN A 631 59.80 71.58 -39.65
N GLY A 632 60.45 72.60 -39.06
CA GLY A 632 59.77 73.73 -38.41
C GLY A 632 59.57 73.67 -36.89
N GLN A 633 60.56 74.13 -36.12
CA GLN A 633 60.26 74.95 -34.94
C GLN A 633 60.18 76.41 -35.40
N GLU A 634 59.10 77.13 -35.07
CA GLU A 634 59.13 78.14 -34.00
C GLU A 634 57.74 78.81 -33.82
N ASN A 635 57.49 79.27 -32.59
CA ASN A 635 56.24 79.82 -32.11
C ASN A 635 56.43 81.30 -31.74
N ASN A 636 55.44 82.15 -32.05
CA ASN A 636 55.01 83.30 -31.22
C ASN A 636 56.02 84.48 -31.03
N THR A 637 55.64 85.75 -30.82
CA THR A 637 54.32 86.39 -30.58
C THR A 637 54.40 87.92 -30.84
N LYS A 638 53.24 88.55 -31.10
CA LYS A 638 52.86 89.96 -30.77
C LYS A 638 53.87 91.11 -30.94
N MET A 639 53.53 92.10 -31.78
CA MET A 639 52.93 93.38 -31.33
C MET A 639 52.57 94.28 -32.53
N ASP A 640 51.53 95.11 -32.39
CA ASP A 640 51.18 96.16 -33.35
C ASP A 640 52.10 97.39 -33.17
N LEU A 641 52.52 98.02 -34.28
CA LEU A 641 52.29 99.44 -34.64
C LEU A 641 53.30 99.97 -35.69
N SER A 642 52.75 100.60 -36.73
CA SER A 642 53.28 101.73 -37.53
C SER A 642 54.77 101.83 -37.94
N GLY A 643 54.99 102.06 -39.24
CA GLY A 643 55.75 103.25 -39.67
C GLY A 643 57.06 103.06 -40.46
N ASN A 644 56.96 103.25 -41.78
CA ASN A 644 57.88 103.98 -42.67
C ASN A 644 59.42 103.83 -42.62
N HIS A 645 59.97 103.59 -43.82
CA HIS A 645 61.23 104.16 -44.36
C HIS A 645 62.57 103.79 -43.66
N CYS A 646 63.74 103.86 -44.29
CA CYS A 646 64.22 103.81 -45.68
C CYS A 646 65.76 103.58 -45.60
N GLU A 647 66.48 103.51 -46.73
CA GLU A 647 67.95 103.64 -46.83
C GLU A 647 68.81 102.47 -46.28
N ARG A 648 70.05 102.24 -46.73
CA ARG A 648 70.68 102.34 -48.08
C ARG A 648 72.03 101.57 -48.03
N ASP A 649 72.74 101.55 -49.16
CA ASP A 649 74.22 101.50 -49.26
C ASP A 649 75.02 100.20 -48.99
N THR A 650 75.21 99.47 -50.12
CA THR A 650 76.51 99.17 -50.79
C THR A 650 77.62 98.29 -50.19
N LEU A 651 78.10 97.35 -51.06
CA LEU A 651 79.47 96.78 -51.20
C LEU A 651 80.04 96.02 -49.97
N THR A 652 80.81 94.92 -50.03
CA THR A 652 81.41 94.06 -51.08
C THR A 652 81.54 92.62 -50.48
N THR A 653 82.05 91.51 -51.07
CA THR A 653 83.01 91.27 -52.16
C THR A 653 82.77 89.88 -52.82
N VAL A 654 83.61 89.52 -53.80
CA VAL A 654 83.70 88.25 -54.54
C VAL A 654 84.08 87.03 -53.68
N GLY A 655 83.44 85.87 -53.89
CA GLY A 655 83.99 84.56 -53.50
C GLY A 655 83.01 83.37 -53.52
N SER A 656 83.31 82.34 -54.34
CA SER A 656 82.67 81.00 -54.35
C SER A 656 81.24 80.86 -54.93
N VAL A 657 81.15 80.74 -56.27
CA VAL A 657 79.90 80.43 -57.01
C VAL A 657 79.71 78.91 -57.28
N ASN A 658 80.69 78.06 -56.94
CA ASN A 658 80.71 76.67 -57.40
C ASN A 658 80.01 75.62 -56.50
N SER A 659 79.57 75.94 -55.28
CA SER A 659 78.89 74.97 -54.40
C SER A 659 77.36 74.96 -54.49
N GLY A 660 76.74 76.04 -54.99
CA GLY A 660 75.28 76.15 -55.08
C GLY A 660 74.65 75.33 -56.22
N ILE A 661 75.40 75.10 -57.30
CA ILE A 661 74.87 74.45 -58.52
C ILE A 661 74.70 72.94 -58.33
N GLU A 662 75.64 72.25 -57.65
CA GLU A 662 75.50 70.81 -57.35
C GLU A 662 74.42 70.50 -56.30
N MET A 663 74.07 71.45 -55.43
CA MET A 663 73.02 71.24 -54.44
C MET A 663 71.62 71.41 -55.07
N LEU A 664 71.46 72.34 -56.02
CA LEU A 664 70.22 72.54 -56.76
C LEU A 664 69.86 71.36 -57.66
N THR A 665 70.83 70.77 -58.38
CA THR A 665 70.55 69.63 -59.27
C THR A 665 70.08 68.38 -58.51
N LYS A 666 70.66 68.09 -57.34
CA LYS A 666 70.18 66.99 -56.48
C LYS A 666 68.77 67.24 -55.94
N LEU A 667 68.48 68.46 -55.49
CA LEU A 667 67.14 68.86 -55.04
C LEU A 667 66.08 68.76 -56.16
N GLU A 668 66.45 69.05 -57.41
CA GLU A 668 65.56 68.86 -58.57
C GLU A 668 65.30 67.38 -58.87
N GLU A 669 66.30 66.50 -58.76
CA GLU A 669 66.13 65.05 -58.95
C GLU A 669 65.28 64.41 -57.83
N GLU A 670 65.48 64.80 -56.58
CA GLU A 670 64.66 64.35 -55.44
C GLU A 670 63.20 64.84 -55.56
N LEU A 671 62.97 66.10 -55.95
CA LEU A 671 61.63 66.62 -56.27
C LEU A 671 60.96 65.84 -57.40
N LYS A 672 61.72 65.42 -58.41
CA LYS A 672 61.23 64.63 -59.55
C LYS A 672 60.87 63.20 -59.15
N SER A 673 61.63 62.59 -58.24
CA SER A 673 61.32 61.27 -57.67
C SER A 673 60.06 61.33 -56.79
N CYS A 674 60.03 62.27 -55.84
CA CYS A 674 58.90 62.42 -54.92
C CYS A 674 57.58 62.75 -55.65
N ARG A 675 57.63 63.52 -56.76
CA ARG A 675 56.47 63.74 -57.65
C ARG A 675 55.97 62.46 -58.34
N LYS A 676 56.86 61.52 -58.71
CA LYS A 676 56.46 60.21 -59.28
C LYS A 676 55.79 59.33 -58.22
N GLU A 677 56.35 59.26 -57.01
CA GLU A 677 55.77 58.49 -55.91
C GLU A 677 54.40 59.04 -55.48
N LEU A 678 54.25 60.36 -55.42
CA LEU A 678 52.97 61.01 -55.16
C LEU A 678 51.93 60.71 -56.27
N ALA A 679 52.35 60.62 -57.54
CA ALA A 679 51.46 60.23 -58.63
C ALA A 679 51.04 58.74 -58.54
N ALA A 680 51.98 57.85 -58.23
CA ALA A 680 51.69 56.42 -58.03
C ALA A 680 50.75 56.19 -56.82
N SER A 681 51.00 56.86 -55.70
CA SER A 681 50.17 56.80 -54.49
C SER A 681 48.75 57.33 -54.75
N LYS A 682 48.61 58.44 -55.49
CA LYS A 682 47.29 58.94 -55.93
C LYS A 682 46.52 57.94 -56.80
N GLU A 683 47.20 57.18 -57.65
CA GLU A 683 46.56 56.18 -58.51
C GLU A 683 46.14 54.93 -57.73
N VAL A 684 46.93 54.48 -56.75
CA VAL A 684 46.53 53.42 -55.80
C VAL A 684 45.33 53.87 -54.95
N SER A 685 45.35 55.12 -54.47
CA SER A 685 44.23 55.69 -53.70
C SER A 685 42.92 55.70 -54.50
N LYS A 686 42.93 56.08 -55.79
CA LYS A 686 41.74 55.99 -56.66
C LYS A 686 41.21 54.56 -56.78
N LYS A 687 42.09 53.56 -56.97
CA LYS A 687 41.69 52.16 -57.07
C LYS A 687 41.01 51.68 -55.79
N LEU A 688 41.58 51.99 -54.62
CA LEU A 688 41.01 51.65 -53.32
C LEU A 688 39.67 52.35 -53.06
N ILE A 689 39.49 53.60 -53.49
CA ILE A 689 38.20 54.30 -53.42
C ILE A 689 37.15 53.59 -54.29
N MET A 690 37.52 53.18 -55.50
CA MET A 690 36.61 52.49 -56.42
C MET A 690 36.22 51.09 -55.90
N GLU A 691 37.17 50.36 -55.31
CA GLU A 691 36.92 49.07 -54.65
C GLU A 691 36.06 49.20 -53.39
N ARG A 692 36.33 50.20 -52.53
CA ARG A 692 35.47 50.55 -51.39
C ARG A 692 34.02 50.79 -51.84
N ASN A 693 33.81 51.61 -52.87
CA ASN A 693 32.48 51.92 -53.36
C ASN A 693 31.73 50.66 -53.86
N MET A 694 32.45 49.72 -54.48
CA MET A 694 31.89 48.43 -54.92
C MET A 694 31.52 47.53 -53.72
N LEU A 695 32.34 47.53 -52.67
CA LEU A 695 32.06 46.78 -51.43
C LEU A 695 30.88 47.37 -50.65
N GLU A 696 30.79 48.71 -50.52
CA GLU A 696 29.65 49.39 -49.90
C GLU A 696 28.33 49.06 -50.62
N GLN A 697 28.32 49.08 -51.96
CA GLN A 697 27.15 48.65 -52.74
C GLN A 697 26.79 47.17 -52.52
N ARG A 698 27.78 46.29 -52.30
CA ARG A 698 27.54 44.86 -52.02
C ARG A 698 26.98 44.65 -50.62
N ILE A 699 27.50 45.34 -49.61
CA ILE A 699 26.98 45.35 -48.24
C ILE A 699 25.52 45.81 -48.25
N GLN A 700 25.21 46.93 -48.89
CA GLN A 700 23.85 47.48 -48.93
C GLN A 700 22.82 46.58 -49.66
N ARG A 701 23.27 45.66 -50.53
CA ARG A 701 22.40 44.61 -51.12
C ARG A 701 22.18 43.45 -50.16
N LEU A 702 23.22 43.01 -49.44
CA LEU A 702 23.14 41.94 -48.44
C LEU A 702 22.29 42.36 -47.24
N GLU A 703 22.39 43.62 -46.79
CA GLU A 703 21.55 44.17 -45.73
C GLU A 703 20.07 44.18 -46.11
N ARG A 704 19.75 44.56 -47.35
CA ARG A 704 18.38 44.52 -47.88
C ARG A 704 17.82 43.10 -47.93
N ALA A 705 18.56 42.16 -48.53
CA ALA A 705 18.16 40.74 -48.57
C ALA A 705 17.94 40.16 -47.15
N LYS A 706 18.85 40.43 -46.21
CA LYS A 706 18.72 40.03 -44.80
C LYS A 706 17.49 40.66 -44.12
N SER A 707 17.13 41.90 -44.46
CA SER A 707 15.94 42.56 -43.91
C SER A 707 14.64 41.95 -44.44
N GLU A 708 14.62 41.56 -45.71
CA GLU A 708 13.49 40.90 -46.37
C GLU A 708 13.30 39.48 -45.82
N GLU A 709 14.37 38.69 -45.70
CA GLU A 709 14.36 37.35 -45.11
C GLU A 709 13.93 37.37 -43.63
N LYS A 710 14.38 38.37 -42.86
CA LYS A 710 13.89 38.58 -41.48
C LYS A 710 12.38 38.88 -41.46
N SER A 711 11.88 39.68 -42.41
CA SER A 711 10.45 40.01 -42.54
C SER A 711 9.58 38.81 -42.95
N THR A 712 10.08 37.91 -43.79
CA THR A 712 9.35 36.69 -44.15
C THR A 712 9.34 35.69 -42.99
N MET A 713 10.50 35.44 -42.36
CA MET A 713 10.59 34.55 -41.21
C MET A 713 9.71 35.00 -40.04
N GLN A 714 9.69 36.31 -39.74
CA GLN A 714 8.81 36.88 -38.71
C GLN A 714 7.32 36.66 -39.04
N ARG A 715 6.90 36.84 -40.30
CA ARG A 715 5.51 36.59 -40.71
C ARG A 715 5.10 35.12 -40.61
N VAL A 716 6.00 34.19 -40.91
CA VAL A 716 5.75 32.74 -40.73
C VAL A 716 5.59 32.42 -39.25
N TYR A 717 6.50 32.89 -38.39
CA TYR A 717 6.40 32.71 -36.93
C TYR A 717 5.11 33.30 -36.33
N GLU A 718 4.68 34.48 -36.79
CA GLU A 718 3.42 35.11 -36.37
C GLU A 718 2.17 34.35 -36.85
N ASP A 719 2.25 33.61 -37.97
CA ASP A 719 1.18 32.74 -38.44
C ASP A 719 1.11 31.41 -37.68
N GLU A 720 2.25 30.77 -37.42
CA GLU A 720 2.34 29.56 -36.58
C GLU A 720 1.88 29.84 -35.15
N CYS A 721 2.31 30.96 -34.56
CA CYS A 721 1.84 31.38 -33.24
C CYS A 721 0.32 31.61 -33.18
N ARG A 722 -0.31 32.05 -34.28
CA ARG A 722 -1.78 32.18 -34.37
C ARG A 722 -2.46 30.82 -34.49
N LYS A 723 -1.93 29.93 -35.33
CA LYS A 723 -2.44 28.55 -35.49
C LYS A 723 -2.36 27.76 -34.19
N LEU A 724 -1.22 27.82 -33.49
CA LEU A 724 -1.02 27.17 -32.19
C LEU A 724 -2.01 27.71 -31.15
N LYS A 725 -2.16 29.03 -31.01
CA LYS A 725 -3.12 29.64 -30.08
C LYS A 725 -4.57 29.20 -30.35
N ALA A 726 -4.98 29.13 -31.62
CA ALA A 726 -6.31 28.64 -31.99
C ALA A 726 -6.50 27.15 -31.64
N HIS A 727 -5.46 26.33 -31.83
CA HIS A 727 -5.49 24.92 -31.46
C HIS A 727 -5.57 24.74 -29.94
N THR A 728 -4.75 25.47 -29.15
CA THR A 728 -4.79 25.47 -27.68
C THR A 728 -6.18 25.85 -27.17
N ALA A 729 -6.78 26.94 -27.64
CA ALA A 729 -8.13 27.35 -27.25
C ALA A 729 -9.20 26.27 -27.56
N THR A 730 -9.03 25.54 -28.67
CA THR A 730 -9.92 24.42 -29.03
C THR A 730 -9.76 23.22 -28.09
N LEU A 731 -8.53 22.95 -27.63
CA LEU A 731 -8.24 21.90 -26.65
C LEU A 731 -8.72 22.28 -25.24
N GLU A 732 -8.56 23.54 -24.83
CA GLU A 732 -9.09 24.08 -23.57
C GLU A 732 -10.62 23.95 -23.51
N GLN A 733 -11.32 24.31 -24.59
CA GLN A 733 -12.78 24.13 -24.67
C GLN A 733 -13.21 22.66 -24.57
N LYS A 734 -12.47 21.74 -25.21
CA LYS A 734 -12.73 20.30 -25.10
C LYS A 734 -12.47 19.78 -23.68
N LEU A 735 -11.37 20.21 -23.05
CA LEU A 735 -11.03 19.85 -21.69
C LEU A 735 -12.14 20.29 -20.72
N GLU A 736 -12.59 21.54 -20.80
CA GLU A 736 -13.70 22.07 -20.00
C GLU A 736 -14.98 21.22 -20.16
N SER A 737 -15.35 20.88 -21.40
CA SER A 737 -16.52 20.02 -21.65
C SER A 737 -16.38 18.59 -21.08
N ALA A 738 -15.17 18.04 -21.09
CA ALA A 738 -14.88 16.74 -20.51
C ALA A 738 -14.90 16.79 -18.97
N THR A 739 -14.34 17.84 -18.36
CA THR A 739 -14.39 18.08 -16.91
C THR A 739 -15.83 18.24 -16.41
N GLN A 740 -16.67 18.99 -17.13
CA GLN A 740 -18.10 19.11 -16.80
C GLN A 740 -18.82 17.75 -16.88
N SER A 741 -18.52 16.95 -17.92
CA SER A 741 -19.10 15.61 -18.07
C SER A 741 -18.64 14.65 -16.96
N LEU A 742 -17.37 14.73 -16.55
CA LEU A 742 -16.82 13.95 -15.43
C LEU A 742 -17.50 14.32 -14.11
N ASN A 743 -17.66 15.61 -13.80
CA ASN A 743 -18.33 16.08 -12.57
C ASN A 743 -19.78 15.54 -12.47
N VAL A 744 -20.50 15.46 -13.59
CA VAL A 744 -21.85 14.88 -13.64
C VAL A 744 -21.82 13.36 -13.40
N ALA A 745 -20.84 12.65 -13.97
CA ALA A 745 -20.65 11.22 -13.73
C ALA A 745 -20.28 10.91 -12.27
N GLU A 746 -19.37 11.70 -11.67
CA GLU A 746 -18.98 11.59 -10.25
C GLU A 746 -20.17 11.84 -9.31
N SER A 747 -20.97 12.88 -9.58
CA SER A 747 -22.20 13.15 -8.82
C SER A 747 -23.21 12.00 -8.93
N THR A 748 -23.35 11.42 -10.13
CA THR A 748 -24.23 10.26 -10.36
C THR A 748 -23.72 9.01 -9.62
N LEU A 749 -22.40 8.77 -9.62
CA LEU A 749 -21.78 7.67 -8.87
C LEU A 749 -21.95 7.86 -7.36
N ALA A 750 -21.81 9.08 -6.83
CA ALA A 750 -22.05 9.36 -5.42
C ALA A 750 -23.48 9.00 -5.00
N LEU A 751 -24.49 9.39 -5.80
CA LEU A 751 -25.88 9.01 -5.57
C LEU A 751 -26.08 7.49 -5.60
N ARG A 752 -25.52 6.79 -6.60
CA ARG A 752 -25.61 5.32 -6.70
C ARG A 752 -24.91 4.60 -5.55
N ASN A 753 -23.79 5.12 -5.05
CA ASN A 753 -23.15 4.57 -3.86
C ASN A 753 -24.06 4.69 -2.63
N THR A 754 -24.70 5.85 -2.40
CA THR A 754 -25.66 5.98 -1.29
C THR A 754 -26.89 5.07 -1.42
N GLU A 755 -27.35 4.82 -2.65
CA GLU A 755 -28.42 3.84 -2.92
C GLU A 755 -27.95 2.41 -2.58
N VAL A 756 -26.75 2.02 -3.02
CA VAL A 756 -26.14 0.72 -2.70
C VAL A 756 -25.94 0.55 -1.19
N ASP A 757 -25.44 1.56 -0.47
CA ASP A 757 -25.25 1.52 0.99
C ASP A 757 -26.60 1.32 1.71
N SER A 758 -27.65 2.02 1.27
CA SER A 758 -29.00 1.83 1.82
C SER A 758 -29.55 0.42 1.57
N LEU A 759 -29.35 -0.13 0.36
CA LEU A 759 -29.75 -1.50 0.02
C LEU A 759 -28.96 -2.53 0.83
N GLN A 760 -27.66 -2.34 1.04
CA GLN A 760 -26.84 -3.21 1.90
C GLN A 760 -27.35 -3.22 3.35
N ASN A 761 -27.73 -2.07 3.90
CA ASN A 761 -28.34 -2.00 5.23
C ASN A 761 -29.66 -2.78 5.29
N THR A 762 -30.58 -2.58 4.33
CA THR A 762 -31.85 -3.33 4.30
C THR A 762 -31.66 -4.84 4.12
N LEU A 763 -30.61 -5.28 3.39
CA LEU A 763 -30.29 -6.69 3.20
C LEU A 763 -29.73 -7.31 4.50
N LYS A 764 -28.93 -6.54 5.25
CA LYS A 764 -28.45 -6.93 6.58
C LYS A 764 -29.60 -7.08 7.58
N GLU A 765 -30.53 -6.12 7.62
CA GLU A 765 -31.74 -6.21 8.44
C GLU A 765 -32.60 -7.44 8.09
N LEU A 766 -32.71 -7.76 6.79
CA LEU A 766 -33.41 -8.97 6.32
C LEU A 766 -32.74 -10.27 6.77
N ASP A 767 -31.41 -10.33 6.80
CA ASP A 767 -30.69 -11.52 7.27
C ASP A 767 -30.75 -11.65 8.80
N GLU A 768 -30.68 -10.54 9.55
CA GLU A 768 -30.94 -10.51 11.00
C GLU A 768 -32.37 -11.00 11.33
N LEU A 769 -33.38 -10.58 10.55
CA LEU A 769 -34.76 -11.07 10.68
C LEU A 769 -34.92 -12.56 10.32
N ARG A 770 -34.17 -13.07 9.35
CA ARG A 770 -34.15 -14.50 9.00
C ARG A 770 -33.54 -15.35 10.10
N GLU A 771 -32.44 -14.90 10.71
CA GLU A 771 -31.84 -15.58 11.86
C GLU A 771 -32.80 -15.57 13.06
N PHE A 772 -33.41 -14.42 13.37
CA PHE A 772 -34.43 -14.33 14.43
C PHE A 772 -35.61 -15.28 14.20
N LYS A 773 -36.11 -15.37 12.96
CA LYS A 773 -37.19 -16.31 12.62
C LYS A 773 -36.76 -17.77 12.83
N ALA A 774 -35.59 -18.18 12.36
CA ALA A 774 -35.08 -19.53 12.55
C ALA A 774 -34.92 -19.88 14.04
N ASP A 775 -34.55 -18.89 14.86
CA ASP A 775 -34.40 -19.04 16.31
C ASP A 775 -35.75 -19.17 17.05
N VAL A 776 -36.78 -18.45 16.58
CA VAL A 776 -38.17 -18.59 17.04
C VAL A 776 -38.73 -19.96 16.64
N ASP A 777 -38.55 -20.38 15.38
CA ASP A 777 -39.02 -21.69 14.90
C ASP A 777 -38.38 -22.84 15.69
N ARG A 778 -37.08 -22.75 16.00
CA ARG A 778 -36.36 -23.71 16.86
C ARG A 778 -36.90 -23.75 18.30
N LYS A 779 -37.20 -22.60 18.90
CA LYS A 779 -37.81 -22.53 20.26
C LYS A 779 -39.22 -23.10 20.28
N ASN A 780 -40.02 -22.83 19.25
CA ASN A 780 -41.36 -23.41 19.11
C ASN A 780 -41.30 -24.93 19.01
N GLN A 781 -40.35 -25.48 18.23
CA GLN A 781 -40.16 -26.92 18.08
C GLN A 781 -39.76 -27.60 19.40
N GLN A 782 -38.82 -27.01 20.16
CA GLN A 782 -38.47 -27.48 21.51
C GLN A 782 -39.65 -27.43 22.48
N THR A 783 -40.45 -26.37 22.43
CA THR A 783 -41.63 -26.19 23.31
C THR A 783 -42.70 -27.25 23.00
N ALA A 784 -42.92 -27.56 21.71
CA ALA A 784 -43.83 -28.61 21.28
C ALA A 784 -43.39 -30.02 21.73
N GLU A 785 -42.09 -30.32 21.73
CA GLU A 785 -41.57 -31.59 22.26
C GLU A 785 -41.77 -31.72 23.78
N ILE A 786 -41.56 -30.64 24.54
CA ILE A 786 -41.78 -30.61 25.99
C ILE A 786 -43.26 -30.86 26.31
N LEU A 787 -44.17 -30.14 25.63
CA LEU A 787 -45.62 -30.34 25.75
C LEU A 787 -46.03 -31.78 25.43
N LYS A 788 -45.46 -32.38 24.38
CA LYS A 788 -45.73 -33.78 24.01
C LYS A 788 -45.30 -34.75 25.10
N ARG A 789 -44.11 -34.57 25.71
CA ARG A 789 -43.62 -35.41 26.81
C ARG A 789 -44.48 -35.28 28.06
N GLN A 790 -44.87 -34.06 28.43
CA GLN A 790 -45.78 -33.80 29.54
C GLN A 790 -47.15 -34.45 29.33
N GLY A 791 -47.69 -34.38 28.11
CA GLY A 791 -48.93 -35.06 27.73
C GLY A 791 -48.86 -36.59 27.92
N THR A 792 -47.78 -37.25 27.49
CA THR A 792 -47.60 -38.69 27.73
C THR A 792 -47.48 -39.04 29.21
N GLN A 793 -46.75 -38.23 30.00
CA GLN A 793 -46.61 -38.46 31.44
C GLN A 793 -47.94 -38.30 32.20
N LEU A 794 -48.79 -37.33 31.79
CA LEU A 794 -50.11 -37.15 32.38
C LEU A 794 -51.02 -38.36 32.14
N VAL A 795 -51.02 -38.93 30.93
CA VAL A 795 -51.80 -40.14 30.61
C VAL A 795 -51.31 -41.35 31.40
N GLU A 796 -50.00 -41.51 31.57
CA GLU A 796 -49.40 -42.57 32.39
C GLU A 796 -49.78 -42.42 33.88
N LEU A 797 -49.67 -41.20 34.43
CA LEU A 797 -50.07 -40.88 35.80
C LEU A 797 -51.57 -41.12 36.04
N GLU A 798 -52.44 -40.77 35.09
CA GLU A 798 -53.88 -41.01 35.20
C GLU A 798 -54.22 -42.52 35.22
N SER A 799 -53.50 -43.32 34.43
CA SER A 799 -53.60 -44.79 34.43
C SER A 799 -53.16 -45.39 35.77
N LEU A 800 -51.99 -44.98 36.27
CA LEU A 800 -51.48 -45.43 37.57
C LEU A 800 -52.37 -45.02 38.74
N TYR A 801 -52.92 -43.79 38.70
CA TYR A 801 -53.87 -43.31 39.71
C TYR A 801 -55.16 -44.16 39.75
N LYS A 802 -55.73 -44.49 38.58
CA LYS A 802 -56.90 -45.39 38.49
C LYS A 802 -56.60 -46.78 39.06
N GLN A 803 -55.39 -47.32 38.81
CA GLN A 803 -54.97 -48.60 39.38
C GLN A 803 -54.81 -48.55 40.91
N GLU A 804 -54.21 -47.50 41.46
CA GLU A 804 -54.10 -47.29 42.92
C GLU A 804 -55.48 -47.19 43.56
N GLN A 805 -56.38 -46.41 42.97
CA GLN A 805 -57.74 -46.22 43.47
C GLN A 805 -58.51 -47.56 43.55
N VAL A 806 -58.36 -48.43 42.56
CA VAL A 806 -58.95 -49.79 42.54
C VAL A 806 -58.31 -50.69 43.60
N LEU A 807 -56.99 -50.64 43.80
CA LEU A 807 -56.29 -51.42 44.83
C LEU A 807 -56.71 -50.96 46.24
N ARG A 808 -56.70 -49.65 46.49
CA ARG A 808 -57.13 -49.04 47.76
C ARG A 808 -58.57 -49.40 48.11
N LYS A 809 -59.45 -49.41 47.10
CA LYS A 809 -60.85 -49.90 47.20
C LYS A 809 -60.91 -51.39 47.59
N ARG A 810 -60.13 -52.27 46.95
CA ARG A 810 -60.06 -53.70 47.33
C ARG A 810 -59.62 -53.86 48.79
N TYR A 811 -58.54 -53.21 49.20
CA TYR A 811 -58.05 -53.28 50.58
C TYR A 811 -59.04 -52.71 51.60
N TYR A 812 -59.70 -51.59 51.29
CA TYR A 812 -60.74 -51.02 52.16
C TYR A 812 -61.89 -52.02 52.36
N ASN A 813 -62.42 -52.60 51.28
CA ASN A 813 -63.50 -53.58 51.37
C ASN A 813 -63.07 -54.83 52.18
N THR A 814 -61.86 -55.35 51.97
CA THR A 814 -61.33 -56.47 52.77
C THR A 814 -61.24 -56.12 54.26
N ILE A 815 -60.83 -54.90 54.61
CA ILE A 815 -60.77 -54.42 56.01
C ILE A 815 -62.16 -54.27 56.62
N GLU A 816 -63.17 -53.87 55.84
CA GLU A 816 -64.54 -53.68 56.31
C GLU A 816 -65.32 -55.00 56.43
N ASP A 817 -65.10 -55.95 55.52
CA ASP A 817 -65.58 -57.34 55.64
C ASP A 817 -64.99 -57.99 56.92
N MET A 818 -63.67 -57.82 57.18
CA MET A 818 -63.02 -58.29 58.42
C MET A 818 -63.56 -57.64 59.71
N LYS A 819 -64.22 -56.48 59.62
CA LYS A 819 -64.86 -55.80 60.76
C LYS A 819 -66.33 -56.18 60.95
N GLY A 820 -66.90 -57.00 60.07
CA GLY A 820 -68.30 -57.45 60.16
C GLY A 820 -69.32 -56.33 59.95
N LYS A 821 -69.01 -55.29 59.18
CA LYS A 821 -70.00 -54.25 58.85
C LYS A 821 -71.07 -54.79 57.90
N ILE A 822 -72.31 -54.32 58.09
CA ILE A 822 -73.42 -54.60 57.19
C ILE A 822 -73.22 -53.78 55.90
N ARG A 823 -73.09 -54.47 54.76
CA ARG A 823 -72.96 -53.85 53.43
C ARG A 823 -74.34 -53.59 52.82
N VAL A 824 -74.52 -52.38 52.28
CA VAL A 824 -75.75 -51.93 51.62
C VAL A 824 -75.46 -51.75 50.12
N PHE A 825 -76.02 -52.65 49.34
CA PHE A 825 -75.90 -52.67 47.89
C PHE A 825 -77.09 -51.96 47.22
N CYS A 826 -76.85 -51.29 46.10
CA CYS A 826 -77.91 -50.75 45.26
C CYS A 826 -77.83 -51.31 43.85
N ARG A 827 -78.98 -51.56 43.21
CA ARG A 827 -79.06 -51.96 41.81
C ARG A 827 -80.04 -51.07 41.07
N LEU A 828 -79.59 -50.48 39.97
CA LEU A 828 -80.42 -49.70 39.07
C LEU A 828 -81.32 -50.65 38.28
N ARG A 829 -82.64 -50.49 38.40
CA ARG A 829 -83.60 -51.25 37.60
C ARG A 829 -83.60 -50.71 36.16
N PRO A 830 -83.46 -51.55 35.12
CA PRO A 830 -83.70 -51.12 33.74
C PRO A 830 -85.17 -50.70 33.55
N LEU A 831 -85.42 -49.80 32.60
CA LEU A 831 -86.78 -49.46 32.18
C LEU A 831 -87.45 -50.71 31.56
N ASN A 832 -88.71 -50.94 31.88
CA ASN A 832 -89.49 -52.03 31.30
C ASN A 832 -90.09 -51.63 29.94
N ASP A 833 -90.53 -52.59 29.14
CA ASP A 833 -91.00 -52.34 27.77
C ASP A 833 -92.15 -51.33 27.66
N LYS A 834 -93.00 -51.23 28.71
CA LYS A 834 -94.07 -50.22 28.76
C LYS A 834 -93.51 -48.81 28.98
N GLU A 835 -92.57 -48.66 29.92
CA GLU A 835 -91.88 -47.38 30.20
C GLU A 835 -91.06 -46.92 28.98
N VAL A 836 -90.38 -47.84 28.29
CA VAL A 836 -89.65 -47.55 27.05
C VAL A 836 -90.60 -47.13 25.93
N SER A 837 -91.75 -47.81 25.77
CA SER A 837 -92.76 -47.44 24.77
C SER A 837 -93.44 -46.09 25.04
N LEU A 838 -93.54 -45.69 26.31
CA LEU A 838 -94.02 -44.37 26.75
C LEU A 838 -92.93 -43.27 26.69
N LYS A 839 -91.69 -43.63 26.34
CA LYS A 839 -90.50 -42.75 26.27
C LYS A 839 -90.08 -42.15 27.62
N ASP A 840 -90.30 -42.89 28.70
CA ASP A 840 -89.75 -42.52 30.01
C ASP A 840 -88.22 -42.50 29.98
N LYS A 841 -87.61 -41.62 30.78
CA LYS A 841 -86.15 -41.44 30.86
C LYS A 841 -85.63 -41.93 32.20
N ASN A 842 -84.50 -42.64 32.17
CA ASN A 842 -83.77 -42.91 33.41
C ASN A 842 -83.19 -41.59 33.94
N ILE A 843 -83.68 -41.16 35.11
CA ILE A 843 -83.23 -39.94 35.81
C ILE A 843 -82.06 -40.20 36.77
N VAL A 844 -81.61 -41.45 36.89
CA VAL A 844 -80.59 -41.89 37.83
C VAL A 844 -79.31 -42.25 37.08
N CYS A 845 -78.21 -41.62 37.47
CA CYS A 845 -76.88 -41.84 36.92
C CYS A 845 -75.98 -42.49 37.98
N SER A 846 -75.07 -43.37 37.56
CA SER A 846 -73.97 -43.89 38.37
C SER A 846 -72.66 -43.28 37.87
N PRO A 847 -72.15 -42.18 38.48
CA PRO A 847 -70.88 -41.56 38.07
C PRO A 847 -69.68 -42.49 38.31
N ASP A 848 -69.82 -43.41 39.25
CA ASP A 848 -68.88 -44.44 39.63
C ASP A 848 -69.64 -45.68 40.16
N GLU A 849 -68.91 -46.74 40.51
CA GLU A 849 -69.45 -48.04 40.94
C GLU A 849 -70.02 -48.06 42.39
N PHE A 850 -70.21 -46.90 43.03
CA PHE A 850 -70.66 -46.75 44.42
C PHE A 850 -71.70 -45.64 44.61
N THR A 851 -71.64 -44.61 43.77
CA THR A 851 -72.44 -43.41 43.89
C THR A 851 -73.61 -43.46 42.93
N ILE A 852 -74.82 -43.29 43.44
CA ILE A 852 -76.00 -42.93 42.65
C ILE A 852 -76.21 -41.43 42.75
N ALA A 853 -76.28 -40.76 41.60
CA ALA A 853 -76.64 -39.36 41.47
C ALA A 853 -77.99 -39.24 40.75
N HIS A 854 -78.90 -38.44 41.31
CA HIS A 854 -80.14 -38.03 40.63
C HIS A 854 -80.36 -36.52 40.78
N PRO A 855 -81.05 -35.86 39.82
CA PRO A 855 -81.43 -34.46 39.94
C PRO A 855 -82.23 -34.20 41.22
N TRP A 856 -81.87 -33.14 41.93
CA TRP A 856 -82.59 -32.66 43.11
C TRP A 856 -82.78 -31.14 42.99
N LYS A 857 -83.45 -30.54 43.99
CA LYS A 857 -83.83 -29.12 43.95
C LYS A 857 -82.62 -28.20 43.70
N ASP A 858 -82.88 -27.09 43.00
CA ASP A 858 -81.92 -26.03 42.66
C ASP A 858 -80.71 -26.49 41.84
N ASP A 859 -80.97 -27.35 40.83
CA ASP A 859 -80.02 -27.85 39.84
C ASP A 859 -78.81 -28.62 40.41
N LYS A 860 -78.89 -29.01 41.69
CA LYS A 860 -77.88 -29.80 42.39
C LYS A 860 -78.24 -31.28 42.32
N SER A 861 -77.32 -32.11 41.84
CA SER A 861 -77.48 -33.56 41.94
C SER A 861 -77.34 -33.99 43.41
N LYS A 862 -78.34 -34.73 43.91
CA LYS A 862 -78.27 -35.37 45.22
C LYS A 862 -77.67 -36.77 45.02
N GLN A 863 -76.63 -37.04 45.80
CA GLN A 863 -75.84 -38.27 45.71
C GLN A 863 -76.13 -39.19 46.90
N HIS A 864 -76.13 -40.50 46.63
CA HIS A 864 -76.31 -41.57 47.58
C HIS A 864 -75.18 -42.59 47.38
N ILE A 865 -74.43 -42.90 48.45
CA ILE A 865 -73.24 -43.77 48.41
C ILE A 865 -73.61 -45.14 48.98
N TYR A 866 -73.19 -46.19 48.29
CA TYR A 866 -73.44 -47.60 48.59
C TYR A 866 -72.15 -48.42 48.49
N ASP A 867 -72.10 -49.61 49.11
CA ASP A 867 -70.92 -50.50 49.04
C ASP A 867 -70.65 -51.06 47.64
N ARG A 868 -71.70 -51.12 46.81
CA ARG A 868 -71.65 -51.27 45.34
C ARG A 868 -72.93 -50.70 44.74
N VAL A 869 -72.81 -50.03 43.60
CA VAL A 869 -73.90 -49.74 42.69
C VAL A 869 -73.74 -50.64 41.47
N PHE A 870 -74.73 -51.51 41.26
CA PHE A 870 -74.87 -52.29 40.05
C PHE A 870 -75.75 -51.52 39.06
N ASP A 871 -75.29 -51.39 37.82
CA ASP A 871 -76.02 -50.67 36.79
C ASP A 871 -77.17 -51.49 36.19
N ALA A 872 -77.87 -50.92 35.22
CA ALA A 872 -79.01 -51.55 34.55
C ALA A 872 -78.64 -52.74 33.65
N TYR A 873 -77.34 -52.95 33.37
CA TYR A 873 -76.83 -53.98 32.46
C TYR A 873 -76.07 -55.11 33.18
N THR A 874 -75.70 -54.89 34.44
CA THR A 874 -75.07 -55.87 35.33
C THR A 874 -75.95 -57.13 35.45
N THR A 875 -75.39 -58.32 35.18
CA THR A 875 -76.16 -59.57 35.18
C THR A 875 -76.56 -59.99 36.60
N GLN A 876 -77.46 -60.97 36.72
CA GLN A 876 -77.88 -61.46 38.03
C GLN A 876 -76.75 -62.26 38.72
N GLU A 877 -75.93 -62.92 37.91
CA GLU A 877 -74.77 -63.71 38.28
C GLU A 877 -73.68 -62.81 38.88
N ASP A 878 -73.32 -61.71 38.21
CA ASP A 878 -72.31 -60.74 38.70
C ASP A 878 -72.70 -60.16 40.07
N VAL A 879 -73.98 -59.80 40.24
CA VAL A 879 -74.53 -59.32 41.52
C VAL A 879 -74.41 -60.38 42.61
N PHE A 880 -74.70 -61.65 42.28
CA PHE A 880 -74.59 -62.75 43.25
C PHE A 880 -73.16 -63.14 43.57
N GLU A 881 -72.18 -62.92 42.69
CA GLU A 881 -70.77 -63.15 43.02
C GLU A 881 -70.25 -62.11 44.02
N ASP A 882 -70.50 -60.82 43.77
CA ASP A 882 -69.98 -59.70 44.59
C ASP A 882 -70.76 -59.50 45.92
N THR A 883 -71.95 -60.10 46.04
CA THR A 883 -72.73 -60.15 47.30
C THR A 883 -72.57 -61.46 48.08
N LYS A 884 -71.79 -62.43 47.58
CA LYS A 884 -71.63 -63.73 48.23
C LYS A 884 -70.77 -63.61 49.50
N VAL A 885 -71.38 -63.85 50.67
CA VAL A 885 -70.64 -64.00 51.92
C VAL A 885 -69.74 -65.23 51.81
N LYS A 886 -68.43 -65.01 51.62
CA LYS A 886 -67.41 -66.04 51.77
C LYS A 886 -67.25 -66.35 53.25
N TYR A 887 -67.98 -67.35 53.73
CA TYR A 887 -67.52 -68.12 54.89
C TYR A 887 -66.17 -68.75 54.50
N ILE A 888 -65.18 -68.55 55.37
CA ILE A 888 -63.73 -68.68 55.12
C ILE A 888 -63.36 -70.02 54.46
#